data_AF-A0A3L7NM41-F1
#
_entry.id   AF-A0A3L7NM41-F1
#
_cell.length_a   1.000
_cell.length_b   1.000
_cell.length_c   1.000
_cell.angle_alpha   90.00
_cell.angle_beta   90.00
_cell.angle_gamma   90.00
#
_symmetry.space_group_name_H-M   'P 1'
#
loop_
_entity.id
_entity.type
_entity.pdbx_description
1 polymer ?
#
loop_
_entity_poly.entity_id
_entity_poly.type
_entity_poly.pdbx_seq_one_letter_code
_entity_poly.pdbx_strand_id
1 'polypeptide(L)'
;MATGDIGSVEATTSGLAGSIMAGGAIGSVTSRGDVVATMTAGGSIGSVETFAGALKGAVIKASGDIGAITIGALADQAAIESSAVTAGGSIGIVKATAIRHLTITQSQFLAGDRIDEVSATSLGVMILPMGWMPAAIGETSFTAGSIGTIAANNEMNVGLGLMNVRLEARTGAIDSIETKAPQGGLKGGWIVAPIGVGALHGTATSWGVGIDGGSVTAGHIDLVKGEGGPFGGAGIQGLKATVAGTVGAIEGIATNGDALAMLDIDAGGIDAIRSTVAKGIAINHSTFTARSGDIGKSGGIWATNTGTTATDNAIDNVWMRATGSIFPLTASTWGGTTIKDSTFSADTDHDNVGAVKGLMATASGVHGGWSTAMQKVTATGAAIGDVTAKVTSSSGGVGMWASTFTATTDIRSGGHYDDTGRIGDITVESQAEAYAGIDGTMFQAGAGGSIGDVRVTVAGEKGISSSKFMATNFHLDQQSFTSQIGAIVVNAGRAGGANPSSGVAALAHTRSTAVGDSWFLANAGIASVDVTSVGNALLNSWLSADYDWQAYAEPMTNYMMPYFLVQNVPGRIDHVAVTVLGQFGSGIVNSTVWAEHIGTLAVKVDSQPDGATNPGGWPLAAVAGSTVMANSGIDTVQLENAQIHGIDSVNSTIKSMVPFTTQGGVRGSVFSQPGTNFLWNIAYANPVMPAGTPAVQSVMMPKHGVYKAGDTLSVVLKFNAAVVVTGKPVIEALLPGSGKVIQIMYAGGSGSQTLTFKMSIPAGLMANQALMANQGVVFGQKLVLEGGTIKGKKTGADVPLELPAL
;
A
#
# COMPACT_ATOMS: atom_id res chain seq x y z
N MET A 1 -59.37 47.88 3.26
CA MET A 1 -59.86 46.50 3.07
C MET A 1 -60.82 46.51 1.90
N ALA A 2 -60.73 45.54 0.99
CA ALA A 2 -61.67 45.35 -0.12
C ALA A 2 -62.13 43.88 -0.15
N THR A 3 -63.38 43.64 -0.51
CA THR A 3 -63.93 42.27 -0.66
C THR A 3 -63.52 41.60 -1.96
N GLY A 4 -63.16 42.38 -2.98
CA GLY A 4 -62.61 41.92 -4.25
C GLY A 4 -61.12 42.27 -4.38
N ASP A 5 -60.69 42.60 -5.60
CA ASP A 5 -59.30 42.96 -5.88
C ASP A 5 -58.97 44.38 -5.39
N ILE A 6 -57.71 44.59 -5.05
CA ILE A 6 -57.07 45.90 -4.93
C ILE A 6 -56.10 46.03 -6.12
N GLY A 7 -56.17 47.14 -6.85
CA GLY A 7 -55.22 47.43 -7.92
C GLY A 7 -53.80 47.67 -7.41
N SER A 8 -52.94 48.28 -8.21
CA SER A 8 -51.60 48.65 -7.74
C SER A 8 -51.65 49.64 -6.57
N VAL A 9 -50.75 49.47 -5.61
CA VAL A 9 -50.60 50.32 -4.43
C VAL A 9 -49.27 51.04 -4.52
N GLU A 10 -49.28 52.37 -4.48
CA GLU A 10 -48.07 53.17 -4.62
C GLU A 10 -47.94 54.19 -3.48
N ALA A 11 -46.81 54.14 -2.77
CA ALA A 11 -46.39 55.15 -1.80
C ALA A 11 -45.27 56.01 -2.40
N THR A 12 -45.65 57.16 -2.97
CA THR A 12 -44.76 58.01 -3.80
C THR A 12 -43.86 58.96 -2.99
N THR A 13 -44.17 59.22 -1.73
CA THR A 13 -43.46 60.24 -0.92
C THR A 13 -42.77 59.69 0.33
N SER A 14 -43.25 58.59 0.92
CA SER A 14 -42.74 58.00 2.16
C SER A 14 -42.75 56.46 2.11
N GLY A 15 -42.65 55.83 3.29
CA GLY A 15 -42.89 54.39 3.45
C GLY A 15 -44.38 54.03 3.49
N LEU A 16 -44.65 52.73 3.44
CA LEU A 16 -45.97 52.11 3.53
C LEU A 16 -46.10 51.39 4.88
N ALA A 17 -47.09 51.75 5.69
CA ALA A 17 -47.35 51.13 6.99
C ALA A 17 -48.84 50.83 7.18
N GLY A 18 -49.17 49.87 8.06
CA GLY A 18 -50.54 49.49 8.38
C GLY A 18 -50.97 48.18 7.72
N SER A 19 -52.24 48.06 7.31
CA SER A 19 -52.77 46.82 6.75
C SER A 19 -53.51 47.02 5.42
N ILE A 20 -53.17 46.18 4.45
CA ILE A 20 -53.83 46.08 3.15
C ILE A 20 -54.43 44.67 3.07
N MET A 21 -55.75 44.58 2.92
CA MET A 21 -56.46 43.31 2.83
C MET A 21 -57.39 43.31 1.63
N ALA A 22 -57.22 42.35 0.73
CA ALA A 22 -58.07 42.10 -0.42
C ALA A 22 -58.66 40.68 -0.34
N GLY A 23 -59.95 40.55 -0.60
CA GLY A 23 -60.58 39.23 -0.77
C GLY A 23 -60.14 38.54 -2.08
N GLY A 24 -59.73 39.33 -3.08
CA GLY A 24 -59.10 38.86 -4.32
C GLY A 24 -57.59 39.15 -4.35
N ALA A 25 -57.08 39.61 -5.49
CA ALA A 25 -55.68 39.94 -5.70
C ALA A 25 -55.31 41.35 -5.16
N ILE A 26 -54.01 41.56 -4.93
CA ILE A 26 -53.42 42.90 -4.80
C ILE A 26 -52.49 43.09 -6.00
N GLY A 27 -52.59 44.22 -6.69
CA GLY A 27 -51.66 44.59 -7.78
C GLY A 27 -50.22 44.77 -7.29
N SER A 28 -49.34 45.32 -8.13
CA SER A 28 -47.97 45.64 -7.70
C SER A 28 -47.99 46.68 -6.57
N VAL A 29 -47.08 46.51 -5.62
CA VAL A 29 -46.90 47.38 -4.47
C VAL A 29 -45.53 48.04 -4.58
N THR A 30 -45.52 49.36 -4.75
CA THR A 30 -44.29 50.15 -4.87
C THR A 30 -44.23 51.17 -3.74
N SER A 31 -43.09 51.26 -3.06
CA SER A 31 -42.87 52.21 -1.97
C SER A 31 -41.54 52.94 -2.12
N ARG A 32 -41.55 54.25 -1.91
CA ARG A 32 -40.31 55.04 -1.91
C ARG A 32 -39.50 54.84 -0.62
N GLY A 33 -40.16 54.60 0.51
CA GLY A 33 -39.53 54.32 1.81
C GLY A 33 -39.81 52.90 2.33
N ASP A 34 -39.60 52.68 3.63
CA ASP A 34 -39.77 51.38 4.28
C ASP A 34 -41.21 50.84 4.14
N VAL A 35 -41.33 49.52 3.94
CA VAL A 35 -42.59 48.78 3.98
C VAL A 35 -42.65 48.06 5.34
N VAL A 36 -43.54 48.55 6.20
CA VAL A 36 -43.86 48.02 7.53
C VAL A 36 -45.36 47.71 7.58
N ALA A 37 -45.83 46.97 6.56
CA ALA A 37 -47.24 46.70 6.34
C ALA A 37 -47.55 45.20 6.42
N THR A 38 -48.76 44.89 6.88
CA THR A 38 -49.37 43.57 6.72
C THR A 38 -50.24 43.57 5.46
N MET A 39 -49.84 42.78 4.46
CA MET A 39 -50.57 42.59 3.21
C MET A 39 -51.18 41.20 3.18
N THR A 40 -52.46 41.10 2.88
CA THR A 40 -53.16 39.81 2.77
C THR A 40 -54.08 39.81 1.57
N ALA A 41 -53.87 38.86 0.66
CA ALA A 41 -54.67 38.66 -0.55
C ALA A 41 -55.27 37.24 -0.58
N GLY A 42 -56.56 37.15 -0.88
CA GLY A 42 -57.22 35.88 -1.22
C GLY A 42 -56.80 35.34 -2.60
N GLY A 43 -56.19 36.17 -3.45
CA GLY A 43 -55.54 35.80 -4.71
C GLY A 43 -54.02 36.00 -4.65
N SER A 44 -53.43 36.42 -5.76
CA SER A 44 -52.00 36.74 -5.87
C SER A 44 -51.69 38.18 -5.43
N ILE A 45 -50.44 38.44 -5.08
CA ILE A 45 -49.87 39.78 -4.91
C ILE A 45 -48.88 40.02 -6.06
N GLY A 46 -48.94 41.20 -6.69
CA GLY A 46 -47.99 41.60 -7.73
C GLY A 46 -46.55 41.75 -7.20
N SER A 47 -45.69 42.46 -7.95
CA SER A 47 -44.34 42.76 -7.45
C SER A 47 -44.38 43.63 -6.19
N VAL A 48 -43.41 43.46 -5.30
CA VAL A 48 -43.22 44.31 -4.12
C VAL A 48 -41.86 44.98 -4.24
N GLU A 49 -41.87 46.30 -4.42
CA GLU A 49 -40.68 47.06 -4.77
C GLU A 49 -40.46 48.22 -3.81
N THR A 50 -39.23 48.36 -3.32
CA THR A 50 -38.80 49.55 -2.59
C THR A 50 -37.56 50.18 -3.22
N PHE A 51 -37.54 51.51 -3.30
CA PHE A 51 -36.45 52.25 -3.97
C PHE A 51 -35.40 52.85 -3.03
N ALA A 52 -35.80 53.31 -1.84
CA ALA A 52 -34.90 53.88 -0.83
C ALA A 52 -35.29 53.44 0.59
N GLY A 53 -35.94 52.27 0.70
CA GLY A 53 -36.41 51.71 1.96
C GLY A 53 -36.30 50.20 2.00
N ALA A 54 -36.66 49.62 3.13
CA ALA A 54 -36.53 48.21 3.44
C ALA A 54 -37.90 47.52 3.65
N LEU A 55 -37.94 46.19 3.60
CA LEU A 55 -39.01 45.41 4.23
C LEU A 55 -38.62 45.17 5.69
N LYS A 56 -39.39 45.74 6.63
CA LYS A 56 -39.10 45.61 8.07
C LYS A 56 -40.33 45.17 8.81
N GLY A 57 -40.28 44.00 9.46
CA GLY A 57 -41.44 43.47 10.16
C GLY A 57 -42.66 43.26 9.23
N ALA A 58 -42.44 43.22 7.92
CA ALA A 58 -43.51 43.13 6.95
C ALA A 58 -44.09 41.72 6.95
N VAL A 59 -45.41 41.60 6.84
CA VAL A 59 -46.10 40.32 6.75
C VAL A 59 -46.89 40.31 5.45
N ILE A 60 -46.43 39.55 4.46
CA ILE A 60 -47.01 39.50 3.12
C ILE A 60 -47.56 38.10 2.89
N LYS A 61 -48.87 37.98 2.69
CA LYS A 61 -49.57 36.71 2.53
C LYS A 61 -50.46 36.71 1.29
N ALA A 62 -50.24 35.77 0.39
CA ALA A 62 -51.07 35.53 -0.79
C ALA A 62 -51.52 34.07 -0.81
N SER A 63 -52.78 33.81 -1.18
CA SER A 63 -53.23 32.44 -1.42
C SER A 63 -52.77 31.92 -2.80
N GLY A 64 -52.47 32.84 -3.73
CA GLY A 64 -51.81 32.54 -5.00
C GLY A 64 -50.30 32.87 -4.94
N ASP A 65 -49.80 33.45 -6.03
CA ASP A 65 -48.39 33.83 -6.17
C ASP A 65 -48.08 35.17 -5.51
N ILE A 66 -46.81 35.37 -5.17
CA ILE A 66 -46.24 36.69 -4.89
C ILE A 66 -45.22 36.96 -6.00
N GLY A 67 -45.37 38.11 -6.68
CA GLY A 67 -44.43 38.53 -7.72
C GLY A 67 -43.01 38.79 -7.17
N ALA A 68 -42.14 39.37 -8.01
CA ALA A 68 -40.78 39.70 -7.60
C ALA A 68 -40.76 40.65 -6.38
N ILE A 69 -39.84 40.41 -5.45
CA ILE A 69 -39.58 41.28 -4.30
C ILE A 69 -38.22 41.93 -4.54
N THR A 70 -38.23 43.23 -4.87
CA THR A 70 -36.99 43.96 -5.19
C THR A 70 -36.77 45.13 -4.26
N ILE A 71 -35.68 45.08 -3.50
CA ILE A 71 -35.31 46.08 -2.50
C ILE A 71 -33.99 46.72 -2.90
N GLY A 72 -34.07 47.95 -3.41
CA GLY A 72 -32.89 48.77 -3.65
C GLY A 72 -32.60 49.63 -2.42
N ALA A 73 -31.75 49.21 -1.48
CA ALA A 73 -31.42 50.08 -0.35
C ALA A 73 -30.12 50.86 -0.63
N LEU A 74 -30.29 52.18 -0.85
CA LEU A 74 -29.25 53.21 -0.77
C LEU A 74 -29.00 53.68 0.68
N ALA A 75 -29.39 52.91 1.70
CA ALA A 75 -29.43 53.30 3.10
C ALA A 75 -28.58 52.37 4.00
N ASP A 76 -28.08 52.90 5.12
CA ASP A 76 -27.21 52.27 6.14
C ASP A 76 -28.00 51.29 7.05
N GLN A 77 -28.83 50.43 6.46
CA GLN A 77 -29.77 49.55 7.15
C GLN A 77 -30.04 48.25 6.36
N ALA A 78 -30.62 47.24 7.03
CA ALA A 78 -30.97 45.98 6.37
C ALA A 78 -32.06 46.17 5.32
N ALA A 79 -31.95 45.44 4.19
CA ALA A 79 -32.91 45.51 3.10
C ALA A 79 -34.18 44.71 3.41
N ILE A 80 -34.04 43.51 3.99
CA ILE A 80 -35.16 42.71 4.49
C ILE A 80 -34.82 42.24 5.91
N GLU A 81 -35.64 42.62 6.87
CA GLU A 81 -35.42 42.34 8.29
C GLU A 81 -36.71 41.91 8.98
N SER A 82 -36.62 40.84 9.77
CA SER A 82 -37.73 40.37 10.62
C SER A 82 -39.06 40.20 9.87
N SER A 83 -39.01 39.86 8.58
CA SER A 83 -40.17 39.86 7.69
C SER A 83 -40.62 38.44 7.35
N ALA A 84 -41.92 38.27 7.11
CA ALA A 84 -42.53 37.00 6.76
C ALA A 84 -43.29 37.12 5.43
N VAL A 85 -42.88 36.33 4.45
CA VAL A 85 -43.50 36.27 3.12
C VAL A 85 -44.06 34.87 2.90
N THR A 86 -45.34 34.76 2.58
CA THR A 86 -46.03 33.49 2.36
C THR A 86 -46.88 33.54 1.10
N ALA A 87 -46.56 32.69 0.12
CA ALA A 87 -47.36 32.46 -1.08
C ALA A 87 -47.92 31.04 -1.07
N GLY A 88 -49.19 30.88 -1.45
CA GLY A 88 -49.78 29.56 -1.69
C GLY A 88 -49.25 28.93 -2.98
N GLY A 89 -48.87 29.74 -3.97
CA GLY A 89 -48.16 29.34 -5.18
C GLY A 89 -46.67 29.60 -5.08
N SER A 90 -46.13 30.40 -6.00
CA SER A 90 -44.71 30.75 -6.08
C SER A 90 -44.39 32.13 -5.49
N ILE A 91 -43.16 32.29 -5.03
CA ILE A 91 -42.56 33.61 -4.80
C ILE A 91 -41.59 33.84 -5.96
N GLY A 92 -41.75 34.95 -6.67
CA GLY A 92 -40.83 35.36 -7.73
C GLY A 92 -39.42 35.65 -7.20
N ILE A 93 -38.61 36.30 -8.03
CA ILE A 93 -37.23 36.67 -7.66
C ILE A 93 -37.24 37.55 -6.40
N VAL A 94 -36.47 37.16 -5.38
CA VAL A 94 -36.20 37.97 -4.19
C VAL A 94 -34.82 38.60 -4.35
N LYS A 95 -34.79 39.88 -4.73
CA LYS A 95 -33.55 40.63 -4.94
C LYS A 95 -33.42 41.75 -3.91
N ALA A 96 -32.35 41.71 -3.14
CA ALA A 96 -32.08 42.71 -2.11
C ALA A 96 -30.64 43.20 -2.20
N THR A 97 -30.45 44.51 -2.00
CA THR A 97 -29.12 45.13 -1.90
C THR A 97 -29.11 46.07 -0.73
N ALA A 98 -28.09 45.96 0.14
CA ALA A 98 -27.89 46.83 1.30
C ALA A 98 -26.48 47.45 1.28
N ILE A 99 -26.35 48.66 1.83
CA ILE A 99 -25.06 49.34 1.99
C ILE A 99 -24.73 49.39 3.48
N ARG A 100 -23.52 48.95 3.85
CA ARG A 100 -22.96 48.92 5.22
C ARG A 100 -23.77 48.11 6.23
N HIS A 101 -24.61 47.18 5.77
CA HIS A 101 -25.48 46.37 6.62
C HIS A 101 -25.72 44.95 6.07
N LEU A 102 -26.30 44.07 6.89
CA LEU A 102 -26.83 42.76 6.47
C LEU A 102 -27.95 42.96 5.44
N THR A 103 -28.00 42.16 4.39
CA THR A 103 -28.99 42.36 3.31
C THR A 103 -30.34 41.72 3.65
N ILE A 104 -30.35 40.42 3.93
CA ILE A 104 -31.55 39.69 4.38
C ILE A 104 -31.25 39.07 5.74
N THR A 105 -32.07 39.36 6.74
CA THR A 105 -31.85 38.81 8.09
C THR A 105 -33.14 38.48 8.82
N GLN A 106 -33.11 37.44 9.66
CA GLN A 106 -34.19 37.06 10.59
C GLN A 106 -35.56 36.94 9.92
N SER A 107 -35.59 36.48 8.67
CA SER A 107 -36.79 36.48 7.84
C SER A 107 -37.24 35.07 7.44
N GLN A 108 -38.49 34.94 7.02
CA GLN A 108 -39.07 33.68 6.55
C GLN A 108 -39.75 33.84 5.20
N PHE A 109 -39.42 32.96 4.27
CA PHE A 109 -40.03 32.89 2.95
C PHE A 109 -40.63 31.49 2.76
N LEU A 110 -41.94 31.43 2.58
CA LEU A 110 -42.70 30.20 2.40
C LEU A 110 -43.47 30.26 1.09
N ALA A 111 -43.14 29.41 0.13
CA ALA A 111 -43.92 29.21 -1.09
C ALA A 111 -44.57 27.83 -1.08
N GLY A 112 -45.72 27.66 -1.72
CA GLY A 112 -46.29 26.33 -2.00
C GLY A 112 -45.44 25.58 -3.02
N ASP A 113 -45.16 26.25 -4.13
CA ASP A 113 -44.55 25.67 -5.34
C ASP A 113 -43.07 26.01 -5.47
N ARG A 114 -42.72 27.26 -5.81
CA ARG A 114 -41.32 27.64 -6.08
C ARG A 114 -40.92 28.97 -5.47
N ILE A 115 -39.66 29.08 -5.07
CA ILE A 115 -38.98 30.38 -4.93
C ILE A 115 -38.02 30.49 -6.12
N ASP A 116 -38.22 31.46 -7.00
CA ASP A 116 -37.54 31.48 -8.31
C ASP A 116 -36.03 31.71 -8.21
N GLU A 117 -35.61 32.68 -7.40
CA GLU A 117 -34.22 33.02 -7.13
C GLU A 117 -34.17 33.89 -5.87
N VAL A 118 -33.10 33.78 -5.08
CA VAL A 118 -32.79 34.72 -4.01
C VAL A 118 -31.41 35.31 -4.26
N SER A 119 -31.34 36.62 -4.43
CA SER A 119 -30.10 37.36 -4.67
C SER A 119 -29.94 38.46 -3.62
N ALA A 120 -28.92 38.34 -2.77
CA ALA A 120 -28.61 39.29 -1.71
C ALA A 120 -27.19 39.83 -1.89
N THR A 121 -27.06 41.16 -1.94
CA THR A 121 -25.76 41.84 -2.07
C THR A 121 -25.55 42.88 -0.98
N SER A 122 -24.57 42.67 -0.11
CA SER A 122 -24.12 43.66 0.89
C SER A 122 -22.90 44.42 0.37
N LEU A 123 -22.95 45.76 0.35
CA LEU A 123 -21.92 46.66 -0.18
C LEU A 123 -21.33 47.58 0.89
N GLY A 124 -20.17 48.18 0.65
CA GLY A 124 -19.62 49.29 1.44
C GLY A 124 -18.67 48.88 2.57
N VAL A 125 -18.21 49.84 3.38
CA VAL A 125 -17.27 49.58 4.48
C VAL A 125 -18.02 49.65 5.80
N MET A 126 -17.97 48.56 6.58
CA MET A 126 -18.54 48.54 7.92
C MET A 126 -17.41 48.66 8.96
N ILE A 127 -17.58 49.60 9.89
CA ILE A 127 -16.72 49.79 11.07
C ILE A 127 -17.46 49.16 12.24
N LEU A 128 -17.16 47.90 12.55
CA LEU A 128 -17.83 47.20 13.64
C LEU A 128 -17.11 47.37 14.99
N PRO A 129 -17.85 47.50 16.11
CA PRO A 129 -17.34 47.10 17.40
C PRO A 129 -17.03 45.60 17.39
N MET A 130 -15.95 45.18 18.05
CA MET A 130 -15.44 43.80 18.01
C MET A 130 -16.53 42.76 18.36
N GLY A 131 -16.73 41.74 17.51
CA GLY A 131 -17.53 40.54 17.82
C GLY A 131 -18.76 40.28 16.95
N TRP A 132 -19.23 41.25 16.16
CA TRP A 132 -20.30 41.03 15.17
C TRP A 132 -19.71 40.56 13.84
N MET A 133 -20.35 39.59 13.17
CA MET A 133 -20.00 39.18 11.80
C MET A 133 -21.26 39.32 10.92
N PRO A 134 -21.31 40.26 9.97
CA PRO A 134 -22.49 40.42 9.12
C PRO A 134 -22.53 39.28 8.10
N ALA A 135 -23.73 38.95 7.62
CA ALA A 135 -23.92 38.08 6.47
C ALA A 135 -24.78 38.79 5.42
N ALA A 136 -24.57 38.48 4.14
CA ALA A 136 -25.51 38.93 3.10
C ALA A 136 -26.89 38.32 3.35
N ILE A 137 -26.95 37.04 3.74
CA ILE A 137 -28.16 36.40 4.27
C ILE A 137 -27.83 35.74 5.62
N GLY A 138 -28.50 36.17 6.69
CA GLY A 138 -28.32 35.65 8.04
C GLY A 138 -29.63 35.17 8.66
N GLU A 139 -29.59 34.07 9.42
CA GLU A 139 -30.71 33.64 10.29
C GLU A 139 -32.08 33.61 9.59
N THR A 140 -32.09 33.22 8.31
CA THR A 140 -33.26 33.29 7.43
C THR A 140 -33.62 31.90 6.95
N SER A 141 -34.92 31.65 6.72
CA SER A 141 -35.40 30.39 6.18
C SER A 141 -36.15 30.57 4.86
N PHE A 142 -35.89 29.66 3.92
CA PHE A 142 -36.57 29.55 2.65
C PHE A 142 -37.14 28.14 2.53
N THR A 143 -38.46 28.05 2.35
CA THR A 143 -39.17 26.77 2.26
C THR A 143 -40.14 26.81 1.08
N ALA A 144 -39.99 25.88 0.13
CA ALA A 144 -40.80 25.82 -1.08
C ALA A 144 -40.94 24.37 -1.57
N GLY A 145 -41.74 24.12 -2.61
CA GLY A 145 -41.67 22.86 -3.34
C GLY A 145 -40.29 22.68 -3.98
N SER A 146 -39.83 23.68 -4.74
CA SER A 146 -38.46 23.83 -5.27
C SER A 146 -37.89 25.20 -4.99
N ILE A 147 -36.57 25.32 -4.90
CA ILE A 147 -35.89 26.61 -4.73
C ILE A 147 -34.92 26.78 -5.90
N GLY A 148 -34.92 27.94 -6.54
CA GLY A 148 -33.91 28.25 -7.55
C GLY A 148 -32.55 28.58 -6.93
N THR A 149 -31.79 29.40 -7.64
CA THR A 149 -30.47 29.81 -7.17
C THR A 149 -30.56 30.70 -5.93
N ILE A 150 -29.70 30.42 -4.94
CA ILE A 150 -29.42 31.28 -3.81
C ILE A 150 -28.04 31.92 -4.02
N ALA A 151 -28.00 33.19 -4.36
CA ALA A 151 -26.78 33.98 -4.53
C ALA A 151 -26.61 34.98 -3.38
N ALA A 152 -25.59 34.78 -2.55
CA ALA A 152 -25.32 35.64 -1.40
C ALA A 152 -23.90 36.24 -1.48
N ASN A 153 -23.84 37.49 -1.90
CA ASN A 153 -22.61 38.23 -2.11
C ASN A 153 -22.42 39.29 -1.04
N ASN A 154 -21.30 39.26 -0.34
CA ASN A 154 -20.90 40.29 0.58
C ASN A 154 -19.59 40.91 0.06
N GLU A 155 -19.68 42.15 -0.41
CA GLU A 155 -18.55 42.94 -0.90
C GLU A 155 -18.03 43.93 0.16
N MET A 156 -18.48 43.80 1.40
CA MET A 156 -17.93 44.59 2.50
C MET A 156 -16.48 44.20 2.82
N ASN A 157 -15.84 44.93 3.73
CA ASN A 157 -14.51 44.60 4.24
C ASN A 157 -14.49 43.38 5.19
N VAL A 158 -15.64 43.02 5.76
CA VAL A 158 -15.82 41.88 6.69
C VAL A 158 -17.16 41.20 6.49
N GLY A 159 -17.27 39.94 6.90
CA GLY A 159 -18.51 39.18 6.91
C GLY A 159 -18.56 37.96 6.01
N LEU A 160 -19.75 37.37 5.99
CA LEU A 160 -20.08 36.09 5.38
C LEU A 160 -21.07 36.27 4.22
N GLY A 161 -21.18 35.27 3.37
CA GLY A 161 -22.26 35.18 2.37
C GLY A 161 -23.56 34.74 3.05
N LEU A 162 -23.58 33.49 3.51
CA LEU A 162 -24.67 32.88 4.27
C LEU A 162 -24.25 32.58 5.71
N MET A 163 -25.12 32.83 6.67
CA MET A 163 -24.92 32.44 8.07
C MET A 163 -26.21 31.88 8.68
N ASN A 164 -26.18 30.64 9.16
CA ASN A 164 -27.30 29.98 9.84
C ASN A 164 -28.61 30.02 9.01
N VAL A 165 -28.51 29.77 7.71
CA VAL A 165 -29.64 29.78 6.78
C VAL A 165 -30.24 28.38 6.63
N ARG A 166 -31.57 28.28 6.67
CA ARG A 166 -32.30 27.03 6.38
C ARG A 166 -32.88 27.08 4.98
N LEU A 167 -32.54 26.10 4.15
CA LEU A 167 -33.06 25.91 2.80
C LEU A 167 -33.77 24.57 2.73
N GLU A 168 -35.07 24.59 2.41
CA GLU A 168 -35.89 23.38 2.37
C GLU A 168 -36.76 23.35 1.11
N ALA A 169 -36.33 22.55 0.13
CA ALA A 169 -37.15 22.15 -1.00
C ALA A 169 -37.91 20.87 -0.61
N ARG A 170 -39.25 20.93 -0.56
CA ARG A 170 -40.09 19.84 -0.05
C ARG A 170 -40.32 18.72 -1.06
N THR A 171 -40.37 19.06 -2.35
CA THR A 171 -40.76 18.12 -3.42
C THR A 171 -39.81 18.14 -4.61
N GLY A 172 -39.05 19.22 -4.77
CA GLY A 172 -38.14 19.47 -5.88
C GLY A 172 -36.68 19.57 -5.46
N ALA A 173 -35.90 20.23 -6.31
CA ALA A 173 -34.48 20.47 -6.12
C ALA A 173 -34.20 21.89 -5.62
N ILE A 174 -32.93 22.11 -5.24
CA ILE A 174 -32.33 23.44 -5.13
C ILE A 174 -31.39 23.63 -6.32
N ASP A 175 -31.63 24.62 -7.17
CA ASP A 175 -30.88 24.76 -8.44
C ASP A 175 -29.38 25.04 -8.20
N SER A 176 -29.02 26.01 -7.34
CA SER A 176 -27.64 26.22 -6.89
C SER A 176 -27.57 27.09 -5.63
N ILE A 177 -26.46 27.02 -4.91
CA ILE A 177 -26.12 27.89 -3.78
C ILE A 177 -24.73 28.45 -4.03
N GLU A 178 -24.65 29.76 -4.23
CA GLU A 178 -23.43 30.47 -4.60
C GLU A 178 -23.17 31.61 -3.62
N THR A 179 -21.99 31.61 -3.03
CA THR A 179 -21.66 32.55 -1.96
C THR A 179 -20.26 33.11 -2.13
N LYS A 180 -20.13 34.42 -1.92
CA LYS A 180 -18.84 35.11 -2.01
C LYS A 180 -18.75 36.18 -0.94
N ALA A 181 -17.76 36.09 -0.05
CA ALA A 181 -17.59 37.06 1.02
C ALA A 181 -16.15 37.10 1.56
N PRO A 182 -15.74 38.15 2.30
CA PRO A 182 -14.38 38.25 2.84
C PRO A 182 -13.99 37.14 3.80
N GLN A 183 -14.93 36.72 4.67
CA GLN A 183 -14.65 35.79 5.78
C GLN A 183 -15.27 34.40 5.64
N GLY A 184 -16.01 34.17 4.56
CA GLY A 184 -16.48 32.84 4.21
C GLY A 184 -17.81 32.85 3.48
N GLY A 185 -17.94 31.92 2.53
CA GLY A 185 -19.11 31.83 1.67
C GLY A 185 -20.34 31.35 2.45
N LEU A 186 -20.26 30.14 2.99
CA LEU A 186 -21.36 29.50 3.71
C LEU A 186 -20.95 29.15 5.13
N LYS A 187 -21.73 29.55 6.13
CA LYS A 187 -21.51 29.18 7.53
C LYS A 187 -22.76 28.59 8.20
N GLY A 188 -22.69 27.33 8.63
CA GLY A 188 -23.71 26.71 9.50
C GLY A 188 -25.11 26.53 8.87
N GLY A 189 -25.21 26.27 7.57
CA GLY A 189 -26.49 26.09 6.86
C GLY A 189 -27.16 24.73 7.10
N TRP A 190 -28.50 24.70 7.05
CA TRP A 190 -29.29 23.47 7.00
C TRP A 190 -29.98 23.36 5.63
N ILE A 191 -29.61 22.36 4.83
CA ILE A 191 -30.09 22.19 3.46
C ILE A 191 -30.81 20.84 3.33
N VAL A 192 -32.06 20.85 2.87
CA VAL A 192 -32.84 19.66 2.55
C VAL A 192 -33.43 19.79 1.15
N ALA A 193 -33.10 18.85 0.27
CA ALA A 193 -33.61 18.80 -1.10
C ALA A 193 -33.71 17.35 -1.60
N PRO A 194 -34.88 16.69 -1.49
CA PRO A 194 -35.02 15.26 -1.71
C PRO A 194 -34.70 14.84 -3.15
N ILE A 195 -34.87 15.73 -4.13
CA ILE A 195 -34.48 15.46 -5.53
C ILE A 195 -32.98 15.68 -5.71
N GLY A 196 -32.47 16.82 -5.24
CA GLY A 196 -31.04 17.13 -5.31
C GLY A 196 -30.72 18.60 -5.07
N VAL A 197 -29.44 18.87 -4.95
CA VAL A 197 -28.85 20.21 -4.92
C VAL A 197 -27.93 20.31 -6.13
N GLY A 198 -28.00 21.38 -6.89
CA GLY A 198 -26.98 21.63 -7.93
C GLY A 198 -25.63 21.99 -7.31
N ALA A 199 -25.01 23.06 -7.81
CA ALA A 199 -23.73 23.50 -7.26
C ALA A 199 -23.88 24.08 -5.85
N LEU A 200 -23.07 23.61 -4.91
CA LEU A 200 -22.85 24.19 -3.60
C LEU A 200 -21.45 24.84 -3.59
N HIS A 201 -21.38 26.15 -3.81
CA HIS A 201 -20.12 26.88 -3.98
C HIS A 201 -19.99 28.03 -2.96
N GLY A 202 -18.91 28.01 -2.19
CA GLY A 202 -18.52 29.13 -1.34
C GLY A 202 -17.09 29.61 -1.58
N THR A 203 -16.94 30.93 -1.70
CA THR A 203 -15.65 31.61 -1.89
C THR A 203 -15.41 32.64 -0.78
N ALA A 204 -14.29 32.48 -0.09
CA ALA A 204 -13.72 33.48 0.80
C ALA A 204 -12.73 34.38 0.02
N THR A 205 -12.90 35.71 0.09
CA THR A 205 -12.05 36.66 -0.66
C THR A 205 -10.91 37.27 0.18
N SER A 206 -10.88 37.03 1.51
CA SER A 206 -9.87 37.58 2.42
C SER A 206 -9.37 36.55 3.45
N TRP A 207 -9.89 36.58 4.69
CA TRP A 207 -9.58 35.65 5.78
C TRP A 207 -10.80 34.81 6.08
N GLY A 208 -10.88 33.58 5.59
CA GLY A 208 -12.11 32.81 5.75
C GLY A 208 -12.11 31.45 5.09
N VAL A 209 -13.10 30.67 5.49
CA VAL A 209 -13.36 29.34 4.94
C VAL A 209 -14.37 29.46 3.81
N GLY A 210 -14.17 28.79 2.67
CA GLY A 210 -15.15 28.79 1.57
C GLY A 210 -16.52 28.27 2.02
N ILE A 211 -16.55 27.05 2.56
CA ILE A 211 -17.72 26.41 3.18
C ILE A 211 -17.36 25.97 4.61
N ASP A 212 -18.00 26.56 5.62
CA ASP A 212 -17.76 26.35 7.06
C ASP A 212 -18.97 25.68 7.74
N GLY A 213 -18.90 24.36 7.88
CA GLY A 213 -19.90 23.55 8.51
C GLY A 213 -21.19 23.42 7.70
N GLY A 214 -22.27 23.11 8.41
CA GLY A 214 -23.58 22.89 7.84
C GLY A 214 -23.88 21.41 7.57
N SER A 215 -25.15 21.15 7.31
CA SER A 215 -25.69 19.83 7.03
C SER A 215 -26.50 19.84 5.75
N VAL A 216 -26.26 18.87 4.88
CA VAL A 216 -26.97 18.68 3.61
C VAL A 216 -27.63 17.31 3.60
N THR A 217 -28.93 17.26 3.35
CA THR A 217 -29.66 16.02 3.03
C THR A 217 -30.25 16.15 1.64
N ALA A 218 -29.77 15.34 0.69
CA ALA A 218 -30.13 15.50 -0.72
C ALA A 218 -30.31 14.18 -1.48
N GLY A 219 -31.06 14.22 -2.58
CA GLY A 219 -31.13 13.10 -3.53
C GLY A 219 -29.80 12.90 -4.28
N HIS A 220 -29.21 13.98 -4.77
CA HIS A 220 -27.85 14.05 -5.32
C HIS A 220 -27.26 15.45 -5.06
N ILE A 221 -25.95 15.61 -5.24
CA ILE A 221 -25.31 16.93 -5.28
C ILE A 221 -24.45 17.02 -6.54
N ASP A 222 -24.60 18.05 -7.37
CA ASP A 222 -23.84 18.14 -8.63
C ASP A 222 -22.36 18.50 -8.42
N LEU A 223 -22.09 19.43 -7.50
CA LEU A 223 -20.76 19.94 -7.20
C LEU A 223 -20.73 20.48 -5.77
N VAL A 224 -19.67 20.18 -5.02
CA VAL A 224 -19.35 20.87 -3.77
C VAL A 224 -18.00 21.56 -3.95
N LYS A 225 -17.97 22.88 -3.86
CA LYS A 225 -16.74 23.66 -4.08
C LYS A 225 -16.53 24.70 -2.99
N GLY A 226 -15.36 24.67 -2.35
CA GLY A 226 -14.96 25.64 -1.35
C GLY A 226 -13.61 26.26 -1.67
N GLU A 227 -13.58 27.59 -1.72
CA GLU A 227 -12.36 28.38 -1.94
C GLU A 227 -12.06 29.20 -0.68
N GLY A 228 -10.98 28.84 0.02
CA GLY A 228 -10.48 29.53 1.18
C GLY A 228 -9.82 30.86 0.81
N GLY A 229 -9.79 31.77 1.77
CA GLY A 229 -9.29 33.12 1.55
C GLY A 229 -7.78 33.16 1.30
N PRO A 230 -7.28 34.12 0.50
CA PRO A 230 -5.86 34.22 0.18
C PRO A 230 -4.96 34.49 1.39
N PHE A 231 -5.49 35.08 2.46
CA PHE A 231 -4.72 35.36 3.69
C PHE A 231 -4.83 34.24 4.73
N GLY A 232 -5.87 33.41 4.62
CA GLY A 232 -6.01 32.18 5.39
C GLY A 232 -7.43 31.64 5.44
N GLY A 233 -7.56 30.38 5.84
CA GLY A 233 -8.80 29.63 5.97
C GLY A 233 -8.90 28.45 5.01
N ALA A 234 -9.74 27.49 5.36
CA ALA A 234 -9.89 26.25 4.62
C ALA A 234 -10.75 26.42 3.35
N GLY A 235 -10.62 25.52 2.38
CA GLY A 235 -11.55 25.47 1.25
C GLY A 235 -12.94 25.07 1.73
N ILE A 236 -13.04 23.85 2.24
CA ILE A 236 -14.23 23.30 2.89
C ILE A 236 -13.82 22.79 4.27
N GLN A 237 -14.59 23.15 5.29
CA GLN A 237 -14.37 22.68 6.66
C GLN A 237 -15.68 22.21 7.29
N GLY A 238 -15.70 21.05 7.94
CA GLY A 238 -16.80 20.63 8.83
C GLY A 238 -18.14 20.30 8.15
N LEU A 239 -18.19 20.21 6.81
CA LEU A 239 -19.42 19.91 6.08
C LEU A 239 -19.88 18.47 6.35
N LYS A 240 -21.14 18.32 6.71
CA LYS A 240 -21.82 17.02 6.84
C LYS A 240 -22.82 16.84 5.70
N ALA A 241 -22.71 15.76 4.93
CA ALA A 241 -23.65 15.49 3.85
C ALA A 241 -24.13 14.05 3.89
N THR A 242 -25.45 13.88 3.84
CA THR A 242 -26.12 12.58 3.67
C THR A 242 -26.88 12.61 2.34
N VAL A 243 -26.41 11.85 1.36
CA VAL A 243 -26.90 11.90 -0.01
C VAL A 243 -27.36 10.52 -0.45
N ALA A 244 -28.57 10.44 -1.01
CA ALA A 244 -29.15 9.15 -1.41
C ALA A 244 -28.43 8.56 -2.63
N GLY A 245 -28.18 9.39 -3.64
CA GLY A 245 -27.44 9.07 -4.85
C GLY A 245 -26.00 9.57 -4.80
N THR A 246 -25.54 10.15 -5.89
CA THR A 246 -24.14 10.55 -6.05
C THR A 246 -23.90 11.98 -5.56
N VAL A 247 -22.77 12.19 -4.86
CA VAL A 247 -22.13 13.51 -4.78
C VAL A 247 -21.17 13.60 -5.96
N GLY A 248 -21.31 14.64 -6.77
CA GLY A 248 -20.43 14.94 -7.88
C GLY A 248 -19.03 15.34 -7.39
N ALA A 249 -18.36 16.23 -8.13
CA ALA A 249 -17.01 16.63 -7.73
C ALA A 249 -17.03 17.36 -6.38
N ILE A 250 -16.05 17.04 -5.52
CA ILE A 250 -15.77 17.76 -4.28
C ILE A 250 -14.43 18.47 -4.47
N GLU A 251 -14.45 19.80 -4.43
CA GLU A 251 -13.31 20.65 -4.77
C GLU A 251 -12.96 21.61 -3.62
N GLY A 252 -11.77 21.43 -3.05
CA GLY A 252 -11.22 22.29 -2.00
C GLY A 252 -10.00 23.05 -2.50
N ILE A 253 -9.99 24.36 -2.32
CA ILE A 253 -8.85 25.23 -2.67
C ILE A 253 -8.51 26.09 -1.47
N ALA A 254 -7.24 26.12 -1.06
CA ALA A 254 -6.79 26.97 0.04
C ALA A 254 -5.36 27.51 -0.18
N THR A 255 -5.08 28.71 0.32
CA THR A 255 -3.72 29.27 0.29
C THR A 255 -2.99 29.05 1.61
N ASN A 256 -3.68 29.20 2.74
CA ASN A 256 -3.11 29.13 4.09
C ASN A 256 -4.16 28.57 5.07
N GLY A 257 -4.22 27.25 5.15
CA GLY A 257 -5.28 26.46 5.78
C GLY A 257 -5.55 25.21 4.96
N ASP A 258 -6.33 24.27 5.49
CA ASP A 258 -6.56 22.99 4.81
C ASP A 258 -7.51 23.14 3.61
N ALA A 259 -7.27 22.45 2.49
CA ALA A 259 -8.20 22.55 1.36
C ALA A 259 -9.54 21.85 1.65
N LEU A 260 -9.49 20.65 2.20
CA LEU A 260 -10.65 19.90 2.71
C LEU A 260 -10.35 19.44 4.14
N ALA A 261 -11.16 19.86 5.12
CA ALA A 261 -10.94 19.54 6.53
C ALA A 261 -12.21 19.09 7.27
N MET A 262 -12.13 17.99 8.00
CA MET A 262 -13.22 17.54 8.89
C MET A 262 -14.54 17.30 8.15
N LEU A 263 -14.48 16.84 6.90
CA LEU A 263 -15.67 16.48 6.13
C LEU A 263 -16.21 15.13 6.59
N ASP A 264 -17.53 15.00 6.59
CA ASP A 264 -18.25 13.74 6.81
C ASP A 264 -19.30 13.58 5.70
N ILE A 265 -18.91 12.87 4.64
CA ILE A 265 -19.71 12.69 3.43
C ILE A 265 -20.16 11.24 3.35
N ASP A 266 -21.47 11.01 3.45
CA ASP A 266 -22.12 9.72 3.28
C ASP A 266 -23.07 9.77 2.07
N ALA A 267 -22.70 9.07 0.99
CA ALA A 267 -23.41 9.10 -0.28
C ALA A 267 -23.64 7.70 -0.86
N GLY A 268 -24.53 7.58 -1.84
CA GLY A 268 -24.61 6.37 -2.68
C GLY A 268 -23.34 6.14 -3.50
N GLY A 269 -22.71 7.23 -3.97
CA GLY A 269 -21.38 7.24 -4.59
C GLY A 269 -20.76 8.64 -4.55
N ILE A 270 -19.45 8.73 -4.73
CA ILE A 270 -18.72 10.01 -4.72
C ILE A 270 -17.88 10.09 -6.00
N ASP A 271 -18.07 11.14 -6.79
CA ASP A 271 -17.52 11.17 -8.14
C ASP A 271 -16.04 11.52 -8.19
N ALA A 272 -15.63 12.78 -8.03
CA ALA A 272 -14.22 13.18 -8.01
C ALA A 272 -13.91 13.93 -6.72
N ILE A 273 -12.68 13.79 -6.21
CA ILE A 273 -12.20 14.58 -5.06
C ILE A 273 -10.95 15.31 -5.52
N ARG A 274 -10.97 16.64 -5.49
CA ARG A 274 -9.85 17.49 -5.90
C ARG A 274 -9.52 18.48 -4.79
N SER A 275 -8.26 18.49 -4.38
CA SER A 275 -7.78 19.42 -3.34
C SER A 275 -6.43 20.01 -3.71
N THR A 276 -6.32 21.33 -3.57
CA THR A 276 -5.09 22.08 -3.82
C THR A 276 -4.86 23.06 -2.69
N VAL A 277 -3.68 22.98 -2.06
CA VAL A 277 -3.29 23.87 -0.97
C VAL A 277 -1.86 24.39 -1.12
N ALA A 278 -1.62 25.65 -0.76
CA ALA A 278 -0.26 26.22 -0.76
C ALA A 278 0.46 26.16 0.59
N LYS A 279 -0.29 26.08 1.70
CA LYS A 279 0.21 25.87 3.07
C LYS A 279 -0.94 25.34 3.92
N GLY A 280 -0.74 24.26 4.68
CA GLY A 280 -1.80 23.49 5.34
C GLY A 280 -1.78 22.03 4.88
N ILE A 281 -2.92 21.34 4.91
CA ILE A 281 -3.07 19.95 4.43
C ILE A 281 -4.14 19.90 3.33
N ALA A 282 -3.92 19.15 2.24
CA ALA A 282 -4.87 19.17 1.13
C ALA A 282 -6.19 18.45 1.49
N ILE A 283 -6.10 17.28 2.11
CA ILE A 283 -7.25 16.56 2.69
C ILE A 283 -6.90 16.13 4.12
N ASN A 284 -7.68 16.61 5.08
CA ASN A 284 -7.36 16.46 6.49
C ASN A 284 -8.57 15.98 7.30
N HIS A 285 -8.39 14.99 8.19
CA HIS A 285 -9.40 14.57 9.18
C HIS A 285 -10.80 14.29 8.57
N SER A 286 -10.85 13.77 7.33
CA SER A 286 -12.08 13.69 6.55
C SER A 286 -12.51 12.25 6.31
N THR A 287 -13.82 12.01 6.33
CA THR A 287 -14.43 10.71 6.06
C THR A 287 -15.31 10.80 4.81
N PHE A 288 -15.09 9.87 3.88
CA PHE A 288 -15.86 9.72 2.66
C PHE A 288 -16.42 8.30 2.56
N THR A 289 -17.74 8.16 2.52
CA THR A 289 -18.44 6.88 2.47
C THR A 289 -19.32 6.82 1.22
N ALA A 290 -19.12 5.79 0.40
CA ALA A 290 -19.97 5.40 -0.72
C ALA A 290 -20.69 4.08 -0.37
N ARG A 291 -21.97 4.15 0.00
CA ARG A 291 -22.77 3.02 0.52
C ARG A 291 -23.26 2.04 -0.56
N SER A 292 -23.22 2.43 -1.83
CA SER A 292 -23.75 1.62 -2.92
C SER A 292 -23.03 1.89 -4.24
N GLY A 293 -21.74 2.20 -4.18
CA GLY A 293 -21.04 2.76 -5.33
C GLY A 293 -19.55 3.02 -5.10
N ASP A 294 -18.99 3.75 -6.06
CA ASP A 294 -17.56 4.03 -6.16
C ASP A 294 -17.20 5.37 -5.51
N ILE A 295 -15.91 5.56 -5.21
CA ILE A 295 -15.29 6.85 -4.92
C ILE A 295 -14.27 7.15 -6.02
N GLY A 296 -14.33 8.33 -6.66
CA GLY A 296 -13.30 8.76 -7.63
C GLY A 296 -13.57 8.40 -9.09
N LYS A 297 -14.78 7.94 -9.46
CA LYS A 297 -15.04 7.26 -10.75
C LYS A 297 -14.76 8.08 -12.00
N SER A 298 -15.25 9.32 -12.11
CA SER A 298 -15.12 10.09 -13.36
C SER A 298 -13.79 10.87 -13.50
N GLY A 299 -13.09 11.11 -12.39
CA GLY A 299 -11.94 12.03 -12.36
C GLY A 299 -10.79 11.67 -11.41
N GLY A 300 -10.90 10.56 -10.68
CA GLY A 300 -9.92 10.14 -9.67
C GLY A 300 -9.95 11.00 -8.41
N ILE A 301 -8.94 10.78 -7.56
CA ILE A 301 -8.72 11.53 -6.32
C ILE A 301 -7.38 12.25 -6.44
N TRP A 302 -7.40 13.57 -6.27
CA TRP A 302 -6.22 14.43 -6.41
C TRP A 302 -6.00 15.25 -5.15
N ALA A 303 -4.81 15.13 -4.56
CA ALA A 303 -4.41 15.90 -3.38
C ALA A 303 -3.04 16.54 -3.62
N THR A 304 -3.02 17.86 -3.79
CA THR A 304 -1.78 18.60 -4.09
C THR A 304 -1.49 19.61 -3.00
N ASN A 305 -0.31 19.53 -2.41
CA ASN A 305 0.19 20.51 -1.46
C ASN A 305 1.52 21.10 -1.95
N THR A 306 1.55 22.40 -2.23
CA THR A 306 2.78 23.10 -2.64
C THR A 306 3.50 23.77 -1.47
N GLY A 307 3.02 23.57 -0.25
CA GLY A 307 3.64 24.04 0.98
C GLY A 307 4.95 23.32 1.26
N THR A 308 5.88 24.03 1.87
CA THR A 308 7.27 23.57 2.03
C THR A 308 7.64 23.32 3.49
N THR A 309 6.69 23.34 4.43
CA THR A 309 6.95 23.05 5.85
C THR A 309 6.79 21.57 6.15
N ALA A 310 7.40 21.08 7.24
CA ALA A 310 7.34 19.67 7.63
C ALA A 310 5.92 19.16 7.97
N THR A 311 4.97 20.07 8.18
CA THR A 311 3.56 19.76 8.48
C THR A 311 2.65 19.85 7.25
N ASP A 312 3.17 20.32 6.11
CA ASP A 312 2.39 20.46 4.89
C ASP A 312 2.22 19.10 4.21
N ASN A 313 1.26 18.30 4.68
CA ASN A 313 0.96 16.98 4.14
C ASN A 313 -0.05 17.07 2.98
N ALA A 314 -0.07 16.13 2.04
CA ALA A 314 -1.14 16.12 1.04
C ALA A 314 -2.43 15.50 1.61
N ILE A 315 -2.32 14.34 2.25
CA ILE A 315 -3.42 13.62 2.89
C ILE A 315 -2.99 13.22 4.29
N ASP A 316 -3.79 13.58 5.30
CA ASP A 316 -3.53 13.23 6.71
C ASP A 316 -4.84 12.87 7.44
N ASN A 317 -4.85 11.72 8.12
CA ASN A 317 -5.98 11.23 8.89
C ASN A 317 -7.30 11.15 8.09
N VAL A 318 -7.26 10.54 6.91
CA VAL A 318 -8.41 10.40 6.01
C VAL A 318 -8.91 8.97 5.96
N TRP A 319 -10.24 8.82 5.97
CA TRP A 319 -10.89 7.52 5.82
C TRP A 319 -11.79 7.52 4.58
N MET A 320 -11.58 6.58 3.67
CA MET A 320 -12.45 6.35 2.50
C MET A 320 -13.03 4.94 2.54
N ARG A 321 -14.35 4.81 2.40
CA ARG A 321 -15.09 3.54 2.41
C ARG A 321 -15.98 3.45 1.19
N ALA A 322 -15.84 2.42 0.38
CA ALA A 322 -16.71 2.13 -0.75
C ALA A 322 -17.18 0.68 -0.68
N THR A 323 -18.45 0.43 -0.98
CA THR A 323 -18.90 -0.91 -1.37
C THR A 323 -18.34 -1.26 -2.76
N GLY A 324 -18.32 -0.29 -3.67
CA GLY A 324 -17.62 -0.41 -4.95
C GLY A 324 -16.12 -0.18 -4.85
N SER A 325 -15.55 0.40 -5.91
CA SER A 325 -14.12 0.69 -6.01
C SER A 325 -13.77 2.09 -5.51
N ILE A 326 -12.54 2.22 -5.00
CA ILE A 326 -11.85 3.51 -4.87
C ILE A 326 -10.95 3.67 -6.09
N PHE A 327 -11.25 4.64 -6.93
CA PHE A 327 -10.51 4.91 -8.17
C PHE A 327 -9.13 5.54 -7.88
N PRO A 328 -8.24 5.62 -8.89
CA PRO A 328 -6.85 6.00 -8.66
C PRO A 328 -6.70 7.31 -7.88
N LEU A 329 -5.86 7.27 -6.85
CA LEU A 329 -5.51 8.40 -6.01
C LEU A 329 -4.09 8.85 -6.32
N THR A 330 -3.95 10.14 -6.65
CA THR A 330 -2.67 10.80 -6.88
C THR A 330 -2.49 11.92 -5.88
N ALA A 331 -1.46 11.80 -5.04
CA ALA A 331 -1.12 12.78 -4.03
C ALA A 331 0.32 13.28 -4.20
N SER A 332 0.55 14.56 -3.92
CA SER A 332 1.88 15.17 -3.94
C SER A 332 2.05 16.26 -2.89
N THR A 333 3.24 16.35 -2.29
CA THR A 333 3.61 17.45 -1.39
C THR A 333 5.05 17.94 -1.61
N TRP A 334 5.28 19.24 -1.43
CA TRP A 334 6.62 19.84 -1.39
C TRP A 334 7.17 20.00 0.04
N GLY A 335 6.42 19.58 1.06
CA GLY A 335 6.71 19.82 2.46
C GLY A 335 6.84 18.53 3.26
N GLY A 336 5.77 18.18 3.97
CA GLY A 336 5.73 17.04 4.87
C GLY A 336 5.56 15.70 4.16
N THR A 337 4.78 14.82 4.79
CA THR A 337 4.48 13.48 4.29
C THR A 337 3.35 13.54 3.27
N THR A 338 3.44 12.77 2.18
CA THR A 338 2.42 12.87 1.13
C THR A 338 1.10 12.24 1.58
N ILE A 339 1.11 10.97 1.99
CA ILE A 339 -0.07 10.30 2.56
C ILE A 339 0.29 9.77 3.94
N LYS A 340 -0.48 10.16 4.95
CA LYS A 340 -0.20 9.86 6.35
C LYS A 340 -1.45 9.42 7.11
N ASP A 341 -1.30 8.42 7.98
CA ASP A 341 -2.32 7.99 8.96
C ASP A 341 -3.72 7.78 8.31
N SER A 342 -3.77 7.22 7.10
CA SER A 342 -4.99 7.19 6.27
C SER A 342 -5.39 5.79 5.84
N THR A 343 -6.70 5.55 5.72
CA THR A 343 -7.30 4.24 5.42
C THR A 343 -8.20 4.31 4.19
N PHE A 344 -7.99 3.40 3.24
CA PHE A 344 -8.77 3.23 2.02
C PHE A 344 -9.37 1.82 1.99
N SER A 345 -10.69 1.70 2.11
CA SER A 345 -11.40 0.41 2.11
C SER A 345 -12.40 0.36 0.98
N ALA A 346 -12.11 -0.43 -0.04
CA ALA A 346 -13.06 -0.84 -1.06
C ALA A 346 -13.71 -2.19 -0.67
N ASP A 347 -14.74 -2.62 -1.39
CA ASP A 347 -15.43 -3.92 -1.17
C ASP A 347 -15.93 -4.11 0.27
N THR A 348 -16.46 -3.04 0.86
CA THR A 348 -16.90 -3.09 2.28
C THR A 348 -18.11 -3.99 2.53
N ASP A 349 -18.83 -4.40 1.48
CA ASP A 349 -19.92 -5.37 1.48
C ASP A 349 -19.47 -6.81 1.17
N HIS A 350 -18.18 -7.02 0.87
CA HIS A 350 -17.55 -8.33 0.61
C HIS A 350 -18.24 -9.10 -0.54
N ASP A 351 -18.59 -8.37 -1.61
CA ASP A 351 -19.14 -8.97 -2.84
C ASP A 351 -18.03 -9.37 -3.84
N ASN A 352 -16.77 -9.06 -3.51
CA ASN A 352 -15.54 -9.34 -4.25
C ASN A 352 -15.38 -8.52 -5.54
N VAL A 353 -16.04 -7.36 -5.65
CA VAL A 353 -15.94 -6.48 -6.83
C VAL A 353 -15.15 -5.20 -6.53
N GLY A 354 -15.21 -4.69 -5.31
CA GLY A 354 -14.58 -3.42 -4.94
C GLY A 354 -13.04 -3.48 -4.89
N ALA A 355 -12.37 -2.59 -5.62
CA ALA A 355 -10.90 -2.49 -5.62
C ALA A 355 -10.41 -1.08 -5.27
N VAL A 356 -9.23 -1.00 -4.64
CA VAL A 356 -8.46 0.26 -4.58
C VAL A 356 -7.59 0.31 -5.84
N LYS A 357 -7.99 1.04 -6.87
CA LYS A 357 -7.46 0.90 -8.24
C LYS A 357 -6.07 1.49 -8.48
N GLY A 358 -5.47 2.14 -7.49
CA GLY A 358 -4.08 2.60 -7.56
C GLY A 358 -3.80 3.74 -6.59
N LEU A 359 -2.58 3.77 -6.06
CA LEU A 359 -2.12 4.76 -5.10
C LEU A 359 -0.76 5.31 -5.56
N MET A 360 -0.71 6.61 -5.86
CA MET A 360 0.52 7.30 -6.22
C MET A 360 0.80 8.44 -5.25
N ALA A 361 1.95 8.39 -4.56
CA ALA A 361 2.39 9.41 -3.62
C ALA A 361 3.76 9.97 -4.02
N THR A 362 3.88 11.29 -4.16
CA THR A 362 5.15 11.97 -4.46
C THR A 362 5.51 13.01 -3.39
N ALA A 363 6.56 12.74 -2.63
CA ALA A 363 7.13 13.66 -1.64
C ALA A 363 8.37 14.37 -2.22
N SER A 364 8.34 15.70 -2.22
CA SER A 364 9.44 16.55 -2.69
C SER A 364 10.09 17.38 -1.59
N GLY A 365 9.65 17.21 -0.34
CA GLY A 365 10.18 17.94 0.81
C GLY A 365 11.60 17.58 1.20
N VAL A 366 12.21 18.45 2.01
CA VAL A 366 13.61 18.38 2.45
C VAL A 366 13.74 18.17 3.97
N HIS A 367 12.71 17.64 4.61
CA HIS A 367 12.62 17.57 6.08
C HIS A 367 12.98 16.18 6.65
N GLY A 368 13.82 15.42 5.95
CA GLY A 368 14.22 14.07 6.36
C GLY A 368 13.02 13.16 6.55
N GLY A 369 12.95 12.44 7.68
CA GLY A 369 11.88 11.49 7.98
C GLY A 369 10.45 12.08 7.99
N TRP A 370 10.32 13.40 8.05
CA TRP A 370 9.02 14.09 7.93
C TRP A 370 8.54 14.21 6.47
N SER A 371 9.42 14.03 5.49
CA SER A 371 9.12 14.09 4.04
C SER A 371 9.02 12.68 3.43
N THR A 372 8.16 11.85 4.01
CA THR A 372 7.90 10.46 3.58
C THR A 372 6.81 10.42 2.50
N ALA A 373 6.86 9.51 1.53
CA ALA A 373 5.79 9.43 0.52
C ALA A 373 4.53 8.77 1.10
N MET A 374 4.64 7.58 1.71
CA MET A 374 3.52 6.92 2.39
C MET A 374 3.90 6.52 3.82
N GLN A 375 3.13 6.96 4.81
CA GLN A 375 3.35 6.63 6.22
C GLN A 375 2.06 6.14 6.86
N LYS A 376 2.06 4.92 7.41
CA LYS A 376 0.89 4.34 8.09
C LYS A 376 -0.38 4.40 7.23
N VAL A 377 -0.20 4.06 5.96
CA VAL A 377 -1.31 3.95 5.00
C VAL A 377 -1.87 2.54 5.09
N THR A 378 -3.19 2.41 5.18
CA THR A 378 -3.88 1.12 5.10
C THR A 378 -4.77 1.10 3.86
N ALA A 379 -4.63 0.08 3.01
CA ALA A 379 -5.51 -0.12 1.87
C ALA A 379 -6.06 -1.55 1.84
N THR A 380 -7.37 -1.70 1.67
CA THR A 380 -8.06 -3.00 1.66
C THR A 380 -9.13 -3.05 0.56
N GLY A 381 -9.27 -4.19 -0.10
CA GLY A 381 -10.34 -4.49 -1.06
C GLY A 381 -10.16 -5.85 -1.73
N ALA A 382 -11.06 -6.21 -2.66
CA ALA A 382 -10.92 -7.41 -3.49
C ALA A 382 -9.63 -7.42 -4.31
N ALA A 383 -9.18 -6.22 -4.71
CA ALA A 383 -7.88 -6.00 -5.33
C ALA A 383 -7.30 -4.65 -4.94
N ILE A 384 -5.97 -4.57 -4.94
CA ILE A 384 -5.20 -3.34 -4.87
C ILE A 384 -4.48 -3.17 -6.22
N GLY A 385 -4.66 -2.03 -6.88
CA GLY A 385 -3.92 -1.69 -8.10
C GLY A 385 -2.47 -1.34 -7.80
N ASP A 386 -1.83 -0.62 -8.72
CA ASP A 386 -0.42 -0.27 -8.57
C ASP A 386 -0.20 0.68 -7.38
N VAL A 387 0.88 0.45 -6.64
CA VAL A 387 1.30 1.26 -5.49
C VAL A 387 2.64 1.90 -5.82
N THR A 388 2.63 3.22 -6.01
CA THR A 388 3.80 4.00 -6.38
C THR A 388 4.15 5.03 -5.30
N ALA A 389 5.36 4.97 -4.77
CA ALA A 389 5.89 5.93 -3.81
C ALA A 389 7.17 6.58 -4.36
N LYS A 390 7.18 7.92 -4.47
CA LYS A 390 8.34 8.68 -4.96
C LYS A 390 8.79 9.69 -3.92
N VAL A 391 10.09 9.70 -3.63
CA VAL A 391 10.75 10.74 -2.83
C VAL A 391 11.80 11.40 -3.72
N THR A 392 11.59 12.65 -4.11
CA THR A 392 12.40 13.30 -5.16
C THR A 392 13.59 14.10 -4.62
N SER A 393 13.71 14.23 -3.30
CA SER A 393 14.71 15.04 -2.62
C SER A 393 15.77 14.17 -1.94
N SER A 394 17.06 14.57 -2.03
CA SER A 394 18.15 13.87 -1.33
C SER A 394 18.07 13.97 0.19
N SER A 395 17.44 15.04 0.67
CA SER A 395 17.12 15.26 2.10
C SER A 395 15.70 14.83 2.45
N GLY A 396 15.05 14.01 1.60
CA GLY A 396 13.71 13.48 1.85
C GLY A 396 13.69 12.34 2.89
N GLY A 397 12.52 11.73 3.05
CA GLY A 397 12.27 10.66 4.02
C GLY A 397 12.24 9.25 3.40
N VAL A 398 11.52 8.36 4.06
CA VAL A 398 11.30 6.98 3.60
C VAL A 398 10.34 7.01 2.40
N GLY A 399 10.48 6.07 1.46
CA GLY A 399 9.46 5.90 0.41
C GLY A 399 8.12 5.45 1.03
N MET A 400 8.12 4.29 1.66
CA MET A 400 6.96 3.71 2.34
C MET A 400 7.33 3.25 3.75
N TRP A 401 6.59 3.69 4.76
CA TRP A 401 6.84 3.34 6.16
C TRP A 401 5.58 2.84 6.86
N ALA A 402 5.70 1.70 7.55
CA ALA A 402 4.68 1.16 8.45
C ALA A 402 3.28 1.06 7.82
N SER A 403 3.21 0.77 6.52
CA SER A 403 1.96 0.74 5.75
C SER A 403 1.50 -0.69 5.47
N THR A 404 0.21 -0.89 5.19
CA THR A 404 -0.40 -2.20 4.97
C THR A 404 -1.32 -2.17 3.76
N PHE A 405 -1.12 -3.11 2.83
CA PHE A 405 -1.95 -3.29 1.63
C PHE A 405 -2.45 -4.72 1.62
N THR A 406 -3.77 -4.89 1.62
CA THR A 406 -4.41 -6.20 1.74
C THR A 406 -5.42 -6.38 0.62
N ALA A 407 -5.18 -7.36 -0.25
CA ALA A 407 -6.10 -7.77 -1.29
C ALA A 407 -6.65 -9.16 -0.94
N THR A 408 -7.94 -9.25 -0.65
CA THR A 408 -8.60 -10.50 -0.25
C THR A 408 -9.95 -10.63 -0.92
N THR A 409 -10.28 -11.83 -1.38
CA THR A 409 -11.61 -12.14 -1.91
C THR A 409 -12.21 -13.37 -1.22
N ASP A 410 -13.49 -13.33 -0.94
CA ASP A 410 -14.31 -14.44 -0.45
C ASP A 410 -14.99 -15.20 -1.61
N ILE A 411 -14.28 -15.55 -2.68
CA ILE A 411 -14.91 -16.21 -3.85
C ILE A 411 -15.19 -17.68 -3.53
N ARG A 412 -16.46 -18.06 -3.63
CA ARG A 412 -16.87 -19.47 -3.55
C ARG A 412 -16.86 -20.12 -4.94
N SER A 413 -15.87 -20.95 -5.23
CA SER A 413 -15.79 -21.74 -6.47
C SER A 413 -16.03 -23.21 -6.18
N GLY A 414 -17.02 -23.84 -6.85
CA GLY A 414 -17.28 -25.28 -6.69
C GLY A 414 -17.67 -25.75 -5.28
N GLY A 415 -18.00 -24.82 -4.36
CA GLY A 415 -18.31 -25.12 -2.96
C GLY A 415 -17.24 -24.71 -1.95
N HIS A 416 -16.04 -24.30 -2.41
CA HIS A 416 -14.85 -23.96 -1.63
C HIS A 416 -14.49 -22.48 -1.72
N TYR A 417 -13.86 -21.91 -0.69
CA TYR A 417 -13.32 -20.54 -0.73
C TYR A 417 -11.95 -20.51 -1.38
N ASP A 418 -11.80 -19.74 -2.46
CA ASP A 418 -10.49 -19.42 -3.03
C ASP A 418 -10.23 -17.91 -2.92
N ASP A 419 -9.28 -17.53 -2.07
CA ASP A 419 -8.83 -16.16 -1.99
C ASP A 419 -7.94 -15.83 -3.21
N THR A 420 -8.50 -15.06 -4.15
CA THR A 420 -7.87 -14.65 -5.40
C THR A 420 -7.41 -13.19 -5.38
N GLY A 421 -7.45 -12.52 -4.23
CA GLY A 421 -7.13 -11.11 -4.12
C GLY A 421 -5.74 -10.77 -4.67
N ARG A 422 -5.63 -9.71 -5.46
CA ARG A 422 -4.39 -9.33 -6.16
C ARG A 422 -3.90 -7.94 -5.78
N ILE A 423 -2.58 -7.79 -5.71
CA ILE A 423 -1.89 -6.51 -5.62
C ILE A 423 -1.15 -6.27 -6.94
N GLY A 424 -1.28 -5.07 -7.51
CA GLY A 424 -0.57 -4.64 -8.71
C GLY A 424 0.92 -4.43 -8.50
N ASP A 425 1.56 -3.66 -9.38
CA ASP A 425 2.98 -3.39 -9.30
C ASP A 425 3.30 -2.46 -8.12
N ILE A 426 4.41 -2.73 -7.44
CA ILE A 426 4.92 -1.94 -6.31
C ILE A 426 6.18 -1.23 -6.77
N THR A 427 6.11 0.09 -6.92
CA THR A 427 7.23 0.91 -7.39
C THR A 427 7.63 1.95 -6.36
N VAL A 428 8.87 1.90 -5.89
CA VAL A 428 9.45 2.89 -4.98
C VAL A 428 10.71 3.49 -5.56
N GLU A 429 10.71 4.81 -5.75
CA GLU A 429 11.85 5.59 -6.21
C GLU A 429 12.19 6.64 -5.15
N SER A 430 13.34 6.52 -4.49
CA SER A 430 13.76 7.49 -3.47
C SER A 430 15.14 8.05 -3.76
N GLN A 431 15.24 9.38 -3.85
CA GLN A 431 16.51 10.09 -3.88
C GLN A 431 17.09 10.29 -2.48
N ALA A 432 16.36 9.97 -1.41
CA ALA A 432 16.81 10.21 -0.04
C ALA A 432 18.07 9.41 0.29
N GLU A 433 19.10 10.08 0.82
CA GLU A 433 20.40 9.47 1.08
C GLU A 433 20.48 8.71 2.42
N ALA A 434 19.59 9.03 3.37
CA ALA A 434 19.66 8.56 4.76
C ALA A 434 18.52 7.60 5.17
N TYR A 435 17.58 7.30 4.28
CA TYR A 435 16.34 6.57 4.62
C TYR A 435 16.09 5.38 3.70
N ALA A 436 15.22 4.48 4.16
CA ALA A 436 14.86 3.29 3.41
C ALA A 436 13.91 3.60 2.24
N GLY A 437 13.87 2.72 1.24
CA GLY A 437 12.81 2.72 0.23
C GLY A 437 11.50 2.26 0.85
N ILE A 438 11.47 1.02 1.33
CA ILE A 438 10.33 0.42 2.03
C ILE A 438 10.79 -0.04 3.41
N ASP A 439 10.09 0.37 4.47
CA ASP A 439 10.37 -0.05 5.83
C ASP A 439 9.09 -0.44 6.61
N GLY A 440 9.12 -1.59 7.27
CA GLY A 440 8.01 -2.03 8.13
C GLY A 440 6.67 -2.17 7.40
N THR A 441 6.67 -2.38 6.09
CA THR A 441 5.46 -2.36 5.25
C THR A 441 5.03 -3.77 4.89
N MET A 442 3.72 -4.01 4.84
CA MET A 442 3.13 -5.31 4.52
C MET A 442 2.28 -5.23 3.25
N PHE A 443 2.49 -6.16 2.34
CA PHE A 443 1.66 -6.44 1.18
C PHE A 443 1.14 -7.86 1.30
N GLN A 444 -0.17 -8.03 1.36
CA GLN A 444 -0.81 -9.33 1.55
C GLN A 444 -1.87 -9.57 0.48
N ALA A 445 -1.70 -10.67 -0.26
CA ALA A 445 -2.59 -11.10 -1.32
C ALA A 445 -3.08 -12.53 -1.07
N GLY A 446 -4.19 -12.89 -1.72
CA GLY A 446 -4.77 -14.23 -1.65
C GLY A 446 -3.85 -15.33 -2.18
N ALA A 447 -4.02 -16.55 -1.67
CA ALA A 447 -3.27 -17.75 -2.02
C ALA A 447 -3.52 -18.24 -3.46
N GLY A 448 -4.63 -17.84 -4.07
CA GLY A 448 -4.91 -17.96 -5.50
C GLY A 448 -4.71 -16.66 -6.28
N GLY A 449 -4.24 -15.60 -5.60
CA GLY A 449 -4.06 -14.26 -6.13
C GLY A 449 -2.67 -14.00 -6.72
N SER A 450 -2.13 -12.80 -6.51
CA SER A 450 -0.76 -12.46 -6.90
C SER A 450 -0.31 -11.13 -6.30
N ILE A 451 1.00 -10.92 -6.21
CA ILE A 451 1.62 -9.60 -6.08
C ILE A 451 2.39 -9.33 -7.38
N GLY A 452 2.22 -8.14 -7.96
CA GLY A 452 2.92 -7.72 -9.17
C GLY A 452 4.44 -7.57 -8.98
N ASP A 453 5.07 -6.85 -9.90
CA ASP A 453 6.51 -6.61 -9.83
C ASP A 453 6.85 -5.67 -8.67
N VAL A 454 7.94 -5.96 -7.96
CA VAL A 454 8.44 -5.15 -6.84
C VAL A 454 9.72 -4.45 -7.29
N ARG A 455 9.62 -3.15 -7.60
CA ARG A 455 10.74 -2.32 -8.07
C ARG A 455 11.09 -1.25 -7.04
N VAL A 456 12.27 -1.36 -6.44
CA VAL A 456 12.73 -0.42 -5.42
C VAL A 456 14.10 0.13 -5.83
N THR A 457 14.16 1.43 -6.13
CA THR A 457 15.40 2.14 -6.41
C THR A 457 15.59 3.26 -5.40
N VAL A 458 16.67 3.19 -4.63
CA VAL A 458 16.99 4.17 -3.59
C VAL A 458 18.41 4.68 -3.73
N ALA A 459 18.62 5.98 -3.53
CA ALA A 459 19.95 6.55 -3.43
C ALA A 459 20.63 6.18 -2.08
N GLY A 460 19.83 6.06 -1.03
CA GLY A 460 20.28 5.88 0.34
C GLY A 460 20.54 4.44 0.81
N GLU A 461 20.76 4.32 2.12
CA GLU A 461 21.39 3.16 2.75
C GLU A 461 20.61 1.84 2.65
N LYS A 462 19.27 1.87 2.57
CA LYS A 462 18.43 0.67 2.66
C LYS A 462 17.36 0.60 1.55
N GLY A 463 17.30 -0.49 0.81
CA GLY A 463 16.24 -0.70 -0.19
C GLY A 463 14.91 -1.06 0.47
N ILE A 464 14.81 -2.29 0.96
CA ILE A 464 13.67 -2.87 1.66
C ILE A 464 14.12 -3.36 3.03
N SER A 465 13.44 -2.96 4.10
CA SER A 465 13.72 -3.42 5.45
C SER A 465 12.46 -3.80 6.23
N SER A 466 12.56 -4.82 7.10
CA SER A 466 11.49 -5.23 8.02
C SER A 466 10.11 -5.41 7.37
N SER A 467 10.07 -5.79 6.09
CA SER A 467 8.86 -5.73 5.27
C SER A 467 8.42 -7.12 4.80
N LYS A 468 7.13 -7.26 4.49
CA LYS A 468 6.52 -8.55 4.14
C LYS A 468 5.74 -8.44 2.84
N PHE A 469 6.00 -9.36 1.93
CA PHE A 469 5.29 -9.56 0.67
C PHE A 469 4.74 -10.98 0.69
N MET A 470 3.47 -11.12 1.00
CA MET A 470 2.81 -12.39 1.30
C MET A 470 1.68 -12.63 0.32
N ALA A 471 1.94 -13.41 -0.73
CA ALA A 471 0.92 -13.94 -1.61
C ALA A 471 0.50 -15.33 -1.10
N THR A 472 0.10 -15.42 0.17
CA THR A 472 -0.12 -16.71 0.85
C THR A 472 -1.38 -16.73 1.71
N ASN A 473 -2.24 -15.71 1.63
CA ASN A 473 -3.44 -15.66 2.48
C ASN A 473 -4.48 -16.70 2.03
N PHE A 474 -4.87 -17.65 2.89
CA PHE A 474 -5.77 -18.74 2.50
C PHE A 474 -6.91 -18.94 3.51
N HIS A 475 -8.02 -19.50 3.01
CA HIS A 475 -9.11 -20.03 3.84
C HIS A 475 -8.90 -21.51 4.15
N LEU A 476 -9.55 -22.03 5.20
CA LEU A 476 -9.39 -23.43 5.64
C LEU A 476 -9.75 -24.46 4.55
N ASP A 477 -10.59 -24.10 3.59
CA ASP A 477 -11.02 -24.92 2.47
C ASP A 477 -10.46 -24.45 1.11
N GLN A 478 -9.38 -23.65 1.12
CA GLN A 478 -8.65 -23.21 -0.07
C GLN A 478 -8.20 -24.39 -0.95
N GLN A 479 -8.41 -24.28 -2.26
CA GLN A 479 -7.98 -25.29 -3.22
C GLN A 479 -6.99 -24.74 -4.25
N SER A 480 -7.04 -23.44 -4.54
CA SER A 480 -6.13 -22.78 -5.47
C SER A 480 -4.95 -22.15 -4.73
N PHE A 481 -3.75 -22.73 -4.91
CA PHE A 481 -2.48 -22.21 -4.39
C PHE A 481 -1.61 -21.65 -5.52
N THR A 482 -2.22 -20.91 -6.44
CA THR A 482 -1.59 -20.43 -7.69
C THR A 482 -0.87 -19.10 -7.56
N SER A 483 -0.76 -18.55 -6.36
CA SER A 483 -0.25 -17.19 -6.15
C SER A 483 1.23 -17.04 -6.47
N GLN A 484 1.54 -15.95 -7.18
CA GLN A 484 2.91 -15.61 -7.58
C GLN A 484 3.29 -14.21 -7.10
N ILE A 485 4.59 -14.00 -6.91
CA ILE A 485 5.20 -12.67 -6.84
C ILE A 485 5.95 -12.43 -8.16
N GLY A 486 5.76 -11.25 -8.75
CA GLY A 486 6.46 -10.82 -9.96
C GLY A 486 7.98 -10.64 -9.77
N ALA A 487 8.62 -9.93 -10.69
CA ALA A 487 10.04 -9.64 -10.61
C ALA A 487 10.35 -8.72 -9.42
N ILE A 488 11.32 -9.10 -8.61
CA ILE A 488 11.83 -8.32 -7.48
C ILE A 488 13.13 -7.67 -7.92
N VAL A 489 13.11 -6.36 -8.13
CA VAL A 489 14.27 -5.56 -8.53
C VAL A 489 14.57 -4.53 -7.47
N VAL A 490 15.72 -4.65 -6.81
CA VAL A 490 16.14 -3.74 -5.73
C VAL A 490 17.52 -3.16 -6.04
N ASN A 491 17.58 -1.84 -6.20
CA ASN A 491 18.82 -1.09 -6.41
C ASN A 491 19.03 -0.13 -5.23
N ALA A 492 19.99 -0.43 -4.36
CA ALA A 492 20.34 0.40 -3.21
C ALA A 492 21.69 1.10 -3.38
N GLY A 493 21.68 2.43 -3.27
CA GLY A 493 22.81 3.33 -3.48
C GLY A 493 23.69 3.56 -2.24
N ARG A 494 24.57 4.57 -2.35
CA ARG A 494 25.66 4.86 -1.39
C ARG A 494 25.21 5.76 -0.24
N ALA A 495 25.58 5.37 0.98
CA ALA A 495 25.44 6.17 2.20
C ALA A 495 25.97 7.61 1.98
N GLY A 496 25.06 8.55 1.81
CA GLY A 496 25.35 9.98 1.85
C GLY A 496 25.31 10.43 3.31
N GLY A 497 26.48 10.61 3.93
CA GLY A 497 26.55 11.19 5.27
C GLY A 497 27.55 10.61 6.26
N ALA A 498 28.73 10.16 5.86
CA ALA A 498 29.87 10.14 6.78
C ALA A 498 30.80 11.30 6.42
N ASN A 499 30.71 12.39 7.18
CA ASN A 499 31.73 13.45 7.16
C ASN A 499 33.12 12.78 7.35
N PRO A 500 34.06 12.90 6.38
CA PRO A 500 35.36 12.23 6.46
C PRO A 500 36.22 12.68 7.67
N SER A 501 35.81 13.74 8.37
CA SER A 501 36.57 14.34 9.47
C SER A 501 36.33 13.73 10.86
N SER A 502 35.41 12.77 11.03
CA SER A 502 35.15 12.17 12.37
C SER A 502 35.96 10.90 12.68
N GLY A 503 36.78 10.39 11.75
CA GLY A 503 37.60 9.19 12.00
C GLY A 503 36.81 7.88 12.16
N VAL A 504 35.48 7.88 11.98
CA VAL A 504 34.60 6.69 12.09
C VAL A 504 34.11 6.19 10.72
N ALA A 505 34.81 6.52 9.62
CA ALA A 505 34.43 6.15 8.26
C ALA A 505 34.39 4.62 8.00
N ALA A 506 34.96 3.79 8.88
CA ALA A 506 34.99 2.33 8.74
C ALA A 506 33.71 1.61 9.21
N LEU A 507 32.78 2.28 9.91
CA LEU A 507 31.54 1.66 10.43
C LEU A 507 30.27 1.99 9.63
N ALA A 508 30.31 2.97 8.72
CA ALA A 508 29.15 3.33 7.89
C ALA A 508 28.86 2.29 6.80
N HIS A 509 29.89 1.58 6.32
CA HIS A 509 29.76 0.63 5.22
C HIS A 509 29.11 -0.71 5.59
N THR A 510 28.96 -1.04 6.88
CA THR A 510 28.32 -2.27 7.36
C THR A 510 26.80 -2.15 7.60
N ARG A 511 26.20 -0.97 7.38
CA ARG A 511 24.75 -0.74 7.60
C ARG A 511 23.91 -0.68 6.33
N SER A 512 24.53 -0.49 5.17
CA SER A 512 23.77 -0.49 3.91
C SER A 512 23.32 -1.90 3.58
N THR A 513 22.02 -2.09 3.37
CA THR A 513 21.41 -3.39 3.07
C THR A 513 20.31 -3.19 2.04
N ALA A 514 20.42 -3.82 0.87
CA ALA A 514 19.40 -3.69 -0.16
C ALA A 514 18.09 -4.35 0.27
N VAL A 515 18.14 -5.58 0.79
CA VAL A 515 16.99 -6.27 1.38
C VAL A 515 17.38 -6.87 2.73
N GLY A 516 16.79 -6.35 3.79
CA GLY A 516 17.11 -6.71 5.18
C GLY A 516 15.89 -7.11 5.98
N ASP A 517 15.97 -8.17 6.78
CA ASP A 517 14.91 -8.59 7.72
C ASP A 517 13.52 -8.69 7.05
N SER A 518 13.46 -9.10 5.78
CA SER A 518 12.25 -9.02 4.95
C SER A 518 11.85 -10.36 4.36
N TRP A 519 10.54 -10.56 4.15
CA TRP A 519 9.97 -11.83 3.71
C TRP A 519 9.21 -11.68 2.39
N PHE A 520 9.45 -12.60 1.46
CA PHE A 520 8.75 -12.74 0.19
C PHE A 520 8.26 -14.18 0.10
N LEU A 521 6.95 -14.36 0.22
CA LEU A 521 6.31 -15.66 0.31
C LEU A 521 5.24 -15.76 -0.78
N ALA A 522 5.37 -16.76 -1.64
CA ALA A 522 4.42 -17.12 -2.67
C ALA A 522 4.18 -18.63 -2.64
N ASN A 523 3.00 -19.07 -3.10
CA ASN A 523 2.68 -20.49 -3.16
C ASN A 523 3.18 -21.13 -4.47
N ALA A 524 3.08 -20.44 -5.60
CA ALA A 524 3.34 -21.01 -6.93
C ALA A 524 4.46 -20.30 -7.72
N GLY A 525 5.32 -19.55 -7.04
CA GLY A 525 6.52 -18.99 -7.67
C GLY A 525 6.85 -17.54 -7.32
N ILE A 526 8.13 -17.22 -7.47
CA ILE A 526 8.66 -15.86 -7.55
C ILE A 526 9.36 -15.77 -8.91
N ALA A 527 9.13 -14.73 -9.71
CA ALA A 527 9.72 -14.63 -11.04
C ALA A 527 11.27 -14.49 -10.98
N SER A 528 11.81 -13.28 -11.05
CA SER A 528 13.23 -13.02 -10.84
C SER A 528 13.50 -12.25 -9.56
N VAL A 529 14.70 -12.42 -9.00
CA VAL A 529 15.20 -11.62 -7.88
C VAL A 529 16.53 -10.99 -8.28
N ASP A 530 16.51 -9.71 -8.59
CA ASP A 530 17.65 -8.91 -9.04
C ASP A 530 17.98 -7.84 -7.99
N VAL A 531 19.08 -8.03 -7.27
CA VAL A 531 19.47 -7.14 -6.17
C VAL A 531 20.85 -6.56 -6.43
N THR A 532 20.93 -5.24 -6.53
CA THR A 532 22.17 -4.48 -6.59
C THR A 532 22.33 -3.64 -5.32
N SER A 533 23.47 -3.77 -4.65
CA SER A 533 23.77 -3.05 -3.41
C SER A 533 25.22 -2.57 -3.39
N VAL A 534 25.48 -1.45 -2.71
CA VAL A 534 26.86 -1.08 -2.31
C VAL A 534 27.24 -1.62 -0.93
N GLY A 535 26.30 -2.20 -0.19
CA GLY A 535 26.49 -2.85 1.10
C GLY A 535 26.11 -4.32 1.04
N ASN A 536 25.38 -4.82 2.04
CA ASN A 536 24.80 -6.15 1.98
C ASN A 536 23.69 -6.20 0.93
N ALA A 537 23.58 -7.28 0.18
CA ALA A 537 22.47 -7.45 -0.74
C ALA A 537 21.25 -8.07 -0.06
N LEU A 538 21.36 -9.32 0.41
CA LEU A 538 20.32 -10.00 1.20
C LEU A 538 20.85 -10.27 2.61
N LEU A 539 20.13 -9.79 3.64
CA LEU A 539 20.48 -10.01 5.04
C LEU A 539 19.24 -10.44 5.84
N ASN A 540 19.32 -11.52 6.62
CA ASN A 540 18.24 -12.00 7.49
C ASN A 540 16.87 -12.11 6.78
N SER A 541 16.87 -12.39 5.48
CA SER A 541 15.68 -12.30 4.64
C SER A 541 15.22 -13.67 4.17
N TRP A 542 13.93 -13.80 3.87
CA TRP A 542 13.33 -15.07 3.46
C TRP A 542 12.67 -14.93 2.10
N LEU A 543 13.08 -15.76 1.15
CA LEU A 543 12.46 -15.94 -0.16
C LEU A 543 11.89 -17.36 -0.22
N SER A 544 10.57 -17.50 -0.29
CA SER A 544 9.86 -18.78 -0.39
C SER A 544 8.94 -18.75 -1.60
N ALA A 545 9.21 -19.56 -2.61
CA ALA A 545 8.40 -19.64 -3.82
C ALA A 545 7.40 -20.79 -3.84
N ASP A 546 7.54 -21.75 -2.92
CA ASP A 546 6.78 -23.01 -2.81
C ASP A 546 6.27 -23.15 -1.36
N TYR A 547 5.51 -22.16 -0.88
CA TYR A 547 5.13 -22.07 0.54
C TYR A 547 4.04 -23.06 0.95
N ASP A 548 3.16 -23.46 0.02
CA ASP A 548 2.13 -24.47 0.23
C ASP A 548 2.72 -25.84 0.60
N TRP A 549 3.96 -26.14 0.19
CA TRP A 549 4.70 -27.33 0.64
C TRP A 549 4.90 -27.38 2.17
N GLN A 550 5.17 -26.25 2.84
CA GLN A 550 5.36 -26.22 4.29
C GLN A 550 4.05 -26.53 5.04
N ALA A 551 2.92 -26.08 4.50
CA ALA A 551 1.60 -26.43 5.02
C ALA A 551 1.29 -27.93 4.86
N TYR A 552 1.87 -28.58 3.85
CA TYR A 552 1.76 -30.02 3.60
C TYR A 552 2.73 -30.87 4.44
N ALA A 553 3.94 -30.40 4.71
CA ALA A 553 5.04 -31.21 5.26
C ALA A 553 5.09 -31.29 6.80
N GLU A 554 4.53 -30.33 7.53
CA GLU A 554 4.57 -30.31 9.00
C GLU A 554 3.18 -30.57 9.62
N PRO A 555 2.96 -31.71 10.31
CA PRO A 555 1.82 -31.83 11.21
C PRO A 555 2.09 -30.92 12.42
N MET A 556 1.64 -29.66 12.37
CA MET A 556 1.67 -28.78 13.53
C MET A 556 0.93 -29.45 14.68
N THR A 557 1.65 -29.88 15.71
CA THR A 557 1.19 -30.75 16.79
C THR A 557 0.12 -30.15 17.70
N ASN A 558 -0.41 -28.95 17.41
CA ASN A 558 -1.47 -28.30 18.17
C ASN A 558 -2.55 -27.57 17.34
N TYR A 559 -2.51 -27.62 16.00
CA TYR A 559 -3.62 -27.16 15.16
C TYR A 559 -3.86 -28.19 14.07
N MET A 560 -4.93 -28.97 14.20
CA MET A 560 -5.38 -29.89 13.16
C MET A 560 -5.80 -29.07 11.94
N MET A 561 -4.89 -28.85 10.99
CA MET A 561 -5.30 -28.56 9.62
C MET A 561 -5.86 -29.88 9.06
N PRO A 562 -7.13 -29.93 8.64
CA PRO A 562 -7.69 -31.14 8.04
C PRO A 562 -6.89 -31.48 6.78
N TYR A 563 -6.38 -32.70 6.73
CA TYR A 563 -5.78 -33.34 5.56
C TYR A 563 -6.76 -33.21 4.37
N PHE A 564 -6.55 -32.22 3.51
CA PHE A 564 -7.18 -32.19 2.20
C PHE A 564 -6.13 -32.48 1.13
N LEU A 565 -6.52 -33.28 0.16
CA LEU A 565 -5.74 -33.78 -0.99
C LEU A 565 -5.37 -32.65 -1.97
N VAL A 566 -4.85 -31.53 -1.47
CA VAL A 566 -4.40 -30.43 -2.33
C VAL A 566 -3.07 -30.84 -2.93
N GLN A 567 -2.97 -30.84 -4.26
CA GLN A 567 -1.69 -31.03 -4.94
C GLN A 567 -0.84 -29.78 -4.67
N ASN A 568 0.34 -29.96 -4.07
CA ASN A 568 1.38 -28.95 -4.02
C ASN A 568 1.57 -28.36 -5.42
N VAL A 569 1.49 -27.03 -5.57
CA VAL A 569 1.75 -26.35 -6.84
C VAL A 569 3.23 -25.99 -6.85
N PRO A 570 4.09 -26.76 -7.54
CA PRO A 570 5.52 -26.64 -7.33
C PRO A 570 6.03 -25.26 -7.77
N GLY A 571 6.47 -24.46 -6.80
CA GLY A 571 6.87 -23.08 -7.01
C GLY A 571 8.31 -22.92 -7.48
N ARG A 572 8.55 -22.18 -8.57
CA ARG A 572 9.90 -21.91 -9.11
C ARG A 572 10.39 -20.51 -8.73
N ILE A 573 11.71 -20.36 -8.65
CA ILE A 573 12.42 -19.07 -8.80
C ILE A 573 13.20 -19.10 -10.12
N ASP A 574 12.93 -18.18 -11.05
CA ASP A 574 13.60 -18.17 -12.36
C ASP A 574 15.10 -17.89 -12.19
N HIS A 575 15.45 -16.86 -11.44
CA HIS A 575 16.81 -16.64 -10.97
C HIS A 575 16.88 -15.75 -9.73
N VAL A 576 17.98 -15.90 -8.99
CA VAL A 576 18.42 -14.99 -7.93
C VAL A 576 19.78 -14.46 -8.33
N ALA A 577 19.84 -13.18 -8.69
CA ALA A 577 21.04 -12.47 -9.07
C ALA A 577 21.32 -11.35 -8.07
N VAL A 578 22.48 -11.44 -7.41
CA VAL A 578 22.94 -10.49 -6.41
C VAL A 578 24.26 -9.89 -6.86
N THR A 579 24.31 -8.55 -6.96
CA THR A 579 25.53 -7.80 -7.26
C THR A 579 25.85 -6.83 -6.13
N VAL A 580 27.02 -7.01 -5.52
CA VAL A 580 27.55 -6.15 -4.48
C VAL A 580 28.72 -5.33 -5.04
N LEU A 581 28.56 -4.01 -5.08
CA LEU A 581 29.52 -3.09 -5.69
C LEU A 581 30.50 -2.46 -4.70
N GLY A 582 30.26 -2.59 -3.38
CA GLY A 582 31.07 -1.93 -2.35
C GLY A 582 32.05 -2.85 -1.61
N GLN A 583 33.16 -2.26 -1.15
CA GLN A 583 34.34 -2.95 -0.59
C GLN A 583 34.10 -3.71 0.74
N PHE A 584 32.97 -3.46 1.41
CA PHE A 584 32.62 -4.09 2.71
C PHE A 584 31.23 -4.74 2.70
N GLY A 585 30.64 -4.93 1.51
CA GLY A 585 29.35 -5.58 1.36
C GLY A 585 29.46 -7.11 1.34
N SER A 586 28.37 -7.79 1.69
CA SER A 586 28.21 -9.25 1.56
C SER A 586 27.03 -9.57 0.64
N GLY A 587 27.07 -10.73 -0.02
CA GLY A 587 26.01 -11.15 -0.93
C GLY A 587 24.74 -11.58 -0.17
N ILE A 588 24.61 -12.88 0.09
CA ILE A 588 23.47 -13.49 0.79
C ILE A 588 23.90 -13.91 2.20
N VAL A 589 23.34 -13.29 3.23
CA VAL A 589 23.76 -13.53 4.62
C VAL A 589 22.57 -13.84 5.51
N ASN A 590 22.66 -14.88 6.33
CA ASN A 590 21.61 -15.34 7.25
C ASN A 590 20.21 -15.40 6.61
N SER A 591 20.16 -15.69 5.32
CA SER A 591 18.94 -15.61 4.53
C SER A 591 18.53 -16.99 4.05
N THR A 592 17.24 -17.16 3.79
CA THR A 592 16.66 -18.38 3.25
C THR A 592 16.18 -18.13 1.82
N VAL A 593 16.58 -19.00 0.90
CA VAL A 593 16.04 -19.06 -0.46
C VAL A 593 15.51 -20.46 -0.69
N TRP A 594 14.19 -20.61 -0.80
CA TRP A 594 13.52 -21.89 -0.96
C TRP A 594 12.52 -21.87 -2.11
N ALA A 595 12.64 -22.85 -3.01
CA ALA A 595 11.68 -23.15 -4.07
C ALA A 595 11.61 -24.67 -4.35
N GLU A 596 10.67 -25.12 -5.16
CA GLU A 596 10.75 -26.43 -5.81
C GLU A 596 11.97 -26.45 -6.75
N HIS A 597 12.17 -25.39 -7.53
CA HIS A 597 13.24 -25.29 -8.51
C HIS A 597 13.83 -23.88 -8.51
N ILE A 598 15.15 -23.76 -8.63
CA ILE A 598 15.84 -22.47 -8.86
C ILE A 598 16.54 -22.53 -10.21
N GLY A 599 16.31 -21.58 -11.11
CA GLY A 599 17.05 -21.54 -12.37
C GLY A 599 18.51 -21.15 -12.13
N THR A 600 18.81 -19.85 -12.11
CA THR A 600 20.17 -19.38 -11.86
C THR A 600 20.32 -18.80 -10.45
N LEU A 601 21.36 -19.19 -9.72
CA LEU A 601 21.84 -18.48 -8.54
C LEU A 601 23.18 -17.80 -8.88
N ALA A 602 23.15 -16.48 -9.04
CA ALA A 602 24.31 -15.66 -9.36
C ALA A 602 24.63 -14.71 -8.20
N VAL A 603 25.85 -14.77 -7.67
CA VAL A 603 26.33 -13.82 -6.65
C VAL A 603 27.68 -13.25 -7.08
N LYS A 604 27.72 -11.93 -7.22
CA LYS A 604 28.91 -11.17 -7.58
C LYS A 604 29.24 -10.18 -6.46
N VAL A 605 30.49 -10.20 -5.97
CA VAL A 605 30.97 -9.26 -4.94
C VAL A 605 32.23 -8.57 -5.44
N ASP A 606 32.17 -7.28 -5.79
CA ASP A 606 33.29 -6.55 -6.39
C ASP A 606 34.38 -6.13 -5.35
N SER A 607 35.63 -6.51 -5.64
CA SER A 607 36.89 -6.15 -4.96
C SER A 607 36.90 -6.22 -3.41
N GLN A 608 37.19 -7.39 -2.86
CA GLN A 608 37.65 -7.53 -1.48
C GLN A 608 39.14 -7.18 -1.36
N PRO A 609 39.57 -6.32 -0.42
CA PRO A 609 40.95 -6.34 0.05
C PRO A 609 41.22 -7.70 0.70
N ASP A 610 42.31 -8.38 0.33
CA ASP A 610 42.70 -9.67 0.92
C ASP A 610 42.66 -9.62 2.46
N GLY A 611 41.79 -10.44 3.07
CA GLY A 611 41.67 -10.54 4.53
C GLY A 611 40.75 -9.50 5.20
N ALA A 612 39.94 -8.75 4.44
CA ALA A 612 38.97 -7.83 5.01
C ALA A 612 37.89 -8.56 5.83
N THR A 613 37.83 -8.27 7.12
CA THR A 613 36.77 -8.70 8.03
C THR A 613 35.81 -7.53 8.29
N ASN A 614 34.53 -7.83 8.51
CA ASN A 614 33.62 -6.91 9.20
C ASN A 614 34.29 -6.44 10.53
N PRO A 615 34.01 -5.22 11.05
CA PRO A 615 34.38 -4.79 12.41
C PRO A 615 34.16 -5.82 13.54
N GLY A 616 33.32 -6.84 13.34
CA GLY A 616 33.17 -8.01 14.22
C GLY A 616 34.12 -9.20 13.96
N GLY A 617 35.10 -9.10 13.07
CA GLY A 617 36.09 -10.16 12.77
C GLY A 617 35.62 -11.27 11.82
N TRP A 618 34.40 -11.19 11.28
CA TRP A 618 33.87 -12.14 10.30
C TRP A 618 34.37 -11.81 8.89
N PRO A 619 34.85 -12.78 8.09
CA PRO A 619 35.22 -12.52 6.70
C PRO A 619 33.99 -12.09 5.88
N LEU A 620 34.15 -11.09 5.02
CA LEU A 620 33.12 -10.67 4.06
C LEU A 620 32.79 -11.86 3.12
N ALA A 621 31.52 -12.23 2.97
CA ALA A 621 31.13 -13.48 2.31
C ALA A 621 30.16 -13.26 1.14
N ALA A 622 30.30 -14.10 0.12
CA ALA A 622 29.34 -14.26 -0.97
C ALA A 622 28.01 -14.77 -0.44
N VAL A 623 28.10 -15.85 0.32
CA VAL A 623 27.00 -16.54 0.98
C VAL A 623 27.50 -16.98 2.35
N ALA A 624 26.79 -16.59 3.42
CA ALA A 624 27.15 -16.98 4.79
C ALA A 624 25.94 -17.21 5.70
N GLY A 625 25.97 -18.27 6.50
CA GLY A 625 24.91 -18.62 7.46
C GLY A 625 23.53 -18.75 6.82
N SER A 626 23.50 -18.99 5.50
CA SER A 626 22.30 -18.92 4.68
C SER A 626 21.89 -20.31 4.21
N THR A 627 20.60 -20.48 4.01
CA THR A 627 20.00 -21.72 3.53
C THR A 627 19.51 -21.50 2.10
N VAL A 628 20.00 -22.32 1.16
CA VAL A 628 19.48 -22.35 -0.21
C VAL A 628 18.98 -23.77 -0.50
N MET A 629 17.68 -23.89 -0.72
CA MET A 629 16.99 -25.16 -0.90
C MET A 629 16.18 -25.15 -2.21
N ALA A 630 16.39 -26.17 -3.02
CA ALA A 630 15.62 -26.42 -4.23
C ALA A 630 15.35 -27.91 -4.36
N ASN A 631 14.10 -28.34 -4.13
CA ASN A 631 13.72 -29.76 -4.07
C ASN A 631 14.10 -30.53 -5.35
N SER A 632 13.87 -29.93 -6.52
CA SER A 632 14.16 -30.50 -7.84
C SER A 632 15.49 -30.02 -8.45
N GLY A 633 16.23 -29.15 -7.75
CA GLY A 633 17.57 -28.73 -8.13
C GLY A 633 17.73 -27.26 -8.54
N ILE A 634 18.99 -26.90 -8.82
CA ILE A 634 19.41 -25.58 -9.29
C ILE A 634 20.04 -25.74 -10.69
N ASP A 635 19.59 -24.98 -11.70
CA ASP A 635 20.14 -25.10 -13.06
C ASP A 635 21.60 -24.64 -13.13
N THR A 636 21.90 -23.47 -12.59
CA THR A 636 23.24 -22.87 -12.66
C THR A 636 23.59 -22.11 -11.39
N VAL A 637 24.82 -22.31 -10.89
CA VAL A 637 25.41 -21.50 -9.82
C VAL A 637 26.61 -20.72 -10.37
N GLN A 638 26.58 -19.40 -10.21
CA GLN A 638 27.63 -18.46 -10.62
C GLN A 638 28.09 -17.65 -9.42
N LEU A 639 29.38 -17.72 -9.08
CA LEU A 639 29.96 -17.00 -7.96
C LEU A 639 31.23 -16.27 -8.42
N GLU A 640 31.19 -14.94 -8.42
CA GLU A 640 32.27 -14.07 -8.92
C GLU A 640 32.88 -13.24 -7.79
N ASN A 641 34.21 -13.34 -7.62
CA ASN A 641 35.00 -12.58 -6.62
C ASN A 641 34.52 -12.75 -5.16
N ALA A 642 34.04 -13.94 -4.83
CA ALA A 642 33.23 -14.16 -3.65
C ALA A 642 33.74 -15.37 -2.82
N GLN A 643 33.91 -15.20 -1.50
CA GLN A 643 34.22 -16.31 -0.59
C GLN A 643 32.94 -16.97 -0.07
N ILE A 644 32.83 -18.31 -0.18
CA ILE A 644 31.75 -19.09 0.45
C ILE A 644 32.20 -19.45 1.87
N HIS A 645 31.45 -19.04 2.88
CA HIS A 645 31.66 -19.47 4.27
C HIS A 645 30.36 -20.00 4.86
N GLY A 646 30.28 -21.31 5.12
CA GLY A 646 29.12 -21.87 5.84
C GLY A 646 27.80 -21.73 5.08
N ILE A 647 27.71 -22.37 3.91
CA ILE A 647 26.40 -22.83 3.46
C ILE A 647 26.03 -23.98 4.40
N ASP A 648 25.09 -23.76 5.31
CA ASP A 648 24.72 -24.77 6.33
C ASP A 648 24.07 -26.00 5.68
N SER A 649 23.42 -25.85 4.53
CA SER A 649 23.04 -26.96 3.63
C SER A 649 22.67 -26.45 2.23
N VAL A 650 23.18 -27.11 1.18
CA VAL A 650 22.59 -27.09 -0.16
C VAL A 650 21.94 -28.45 -0.36
N ASN A 651 20.64 -28.57 -0.07
CA ASN A 651 19.92 -29.84 -0.23
C ASN A 651 19.29 -29.95 -1.63
N SER A 652 20.09 -29.78 -2.68
CA SER A 652 19.60 -29.71 -4.07
C SER A 652 20.61 -30.23 -5.10
N THR A 653 20.12 -30.84 -6.18
CA THR A 653 20.96 -31.23 -7.33
C THR A 653 21.38 -29.99 -8.13
N ILE A 654 22.68 -29.69 -8.20
CA ILE A 654 23.22 -28.60 -9.04
C ILE A 654 23.55 -29.17 -10.43
N LYS A 655 22.91 -28.65 -11.49
CA LYS A 655 23.13 -29.14 -12.87
C LYS A 655 24.41 -28.59 -13.51
N SER A 656 24.78 -27.35 -13.20
CA SER A 656 25.97 -26.68 -13.76
C SER A 656 26.58 -25.69 -12.77
N MET A 657 27.91 -25.67 -12.67
CA MET A 657 28.66 -24.69 -11.88
C MET A 657 29.70 -24.01 -12.79
N VAL A 658 29.66 -22.68 -12.85
CA VAL A 658 30.62 -21.90 -13.66
C VAL A 658 31.89 -21.65 -12.82
N PRO A 659 33.11 -21.69 -13.39
CA PRO A 659 34.35 -21.62 -12.62
C PRO A 659 34.47 -20.36 -11.76
N PHE A 660 34.93 -20.53 -10.52
CA PHE A 660 35.29 -19.43 -9.63
C PHE A 660 36.46 -18.62 -10.20
N THR A 661 36.31 -17.30 -10.31
CA THR A 661 37.45 -16.39 -10.45
C THR A 661 37.96 -16.02 -9.05
N THR A 662 38.78 -16.87 -8.43
CA THR A 662 39.24 -16.63 -7.04
C THR A 662 40.46 -15.69 -6.98
N GLN A 663 40.34 -14.59 -6.24
CA GLN A 663 41.33 -14.14 -5.25
C GLN A 663 40.76 -14.51 -3.87
N GLY A 664 41.19 -15.63 -3.28
CA GLY A 664 40.79 -16.04 -1.93
C GLY A 664 40.12 -17.41 -1.84
N GLY A 665 40.66 -18.28 -0.97
CA GLY A 665 40.37 -19.71 -0.93
C GLY A 665 39.01 -20.10 -0.34
N VAL A 666 38.50 -21.24 -0.81
CA VAL A 666 37.28 -21.89 -0.29
C VAL A 666 37.58 -22.54 1.06
N ARG A 667 36.86 -22.14 2.12
CA ARG A 667 36.89 -22.79 3.44
C ARG A 667 35.54 -23.43 3.76
N GLY A 668 35.44 -24.75 3.55
CA GLY A 668 34.37 -25.61 4.06
C GLY A 668 32.98 -25.34 3.48
N SER A 669 32.68 -25.94 2.33
CA SER A 669 31.31 -26.13 1.83
C SER A 669 30.95 -27.61 1.95
N VAL A 670 29.93 -27.94 2.75
CA VAL A 670 29.28 -29.25 2.73
C VAL A 670 28.15 -29.15 1.72
N PHE A 671 28.41 -29.52 0.47
CA PHE A 671 27.33 -29.82 -0.48
C PHE A 671 26.80 -31.20 -0.13
N SER A 672 25.70 -31.29 0.61
CA SER A 672 25.01 -32.57 0.85
C SER A 672 23.90 -32.72 -0.17
N GLN A 673 24.12 -33.44 -1.28
CA GLN A 673 22.97 -33.83 -2.10
C GLN A 673 22.20 -34.93 -1.36
N PRO A 674 20.87 -34.99 -1.48
CA PRO A 674 20.15 -36.21 -1.17
C PRO A 674 20.57 -37.26 -2.22
N GLY A 675 21.44 -38.18 -1.81
CA GLY A 675 21.74 -39.42 -2.55
C GLY A 675 22.95 -39.43 -3.48
N THR A 676 23.72 -38.35 -3.62
CA THR A 676 25.01 -38.36 -4.34
C THR A 676 26.00 -37.38 -3.68
N ASN A 677 27.26 -37.76 -3.48
CA ASN A 677 28.30 -36.84 -3.00
C ASN A 677 29.30 -36.62 -4.13
N PHE A 678 28.99 -35.72 -5.06
CA PHE A 678 30.00 -35.19 -5.97
C PHE A 678 30.84 -34.13 -5.23
N LEU A 679 32.00 -34.55 -4.72
CA LEU A 679 33.04 -33.60 -4.33
C LEU A 679 33.72 -33.09 -5.60
N TRP A 680 33.52 -31.82 -5.92
CA TRP A 680 34.37 -31.13 -6.90
C TRP A 680 35.79 -31.04 -6.35
N ASN A 681 36.71 -31.75 -6.99
CA ASN A 681 38.14 -31.51 -6.86
C ASN A 681 38.43 -30.13 -7.50
N ILE A 682 38.41 -29.06 -6.71
CA ILE A 682 39.18 -27.86 -7.04
C ILE A 682 40.61 -28.34 -7.18
N ALA A 683 41.20 -28.09 -8.35
CA ALA A 683 42.57 -28.49 -8.67
C ALA A 683 43.56 -27.91 -7.64
N TYR A 684 43.80 -28.64 -6.57
CA TYR A 684 45.10 -28.65 -5.94
C TYR A 684 46.03 -29.30 -6.96
N ALA A 685 47.14 -28.64 -7.26
CA ALA A 685 48.24 -29.27 -7.96
C ALA A 685 48.42 -30.69 -7.39
N ASN A 686 48.22 -31.72 -8.22
CA ASN A 686 48.47 -33.10 -7.82
C ASN A 686 49.81 -33.13 -7.08
N PRO A 687 49.91 -33.59 -5.82
CA PRO A 687 51.19 -34.06 -5.36
C PRO A 687 51.59 -35.16 -6.34
N VAL A 688 52.69 -34.95 -7.04
CA VAL A 688 53.30 -35.97 -7.88
C VAL A 688 53.58 -37.15 -6.95
N MET A 689 52.68 -38.15 -6.94
CA MET A 689 52.98 -39.41 -6.29
C MET A 689 54.18 -40.01 -7.02
N PRO A 690 55.22 -40.48 -6.31
CA PRO A 690 56.34 -41.16 -6.93
C PRO A 690 55.83 -42.24 -7.88
N ALA A 691 56.37 -42.31 -9.10
CA ALA A 691 56.02 -43.35 -10.05
C ALA A 691 56.25 -44.73 -9.41
N GLY A 692 55.17 -45.49 -9.18
CA GLY A 692 55.22 -46.82 -8.55
C GLY A 692 54.58 -46.95 -7.17
N THR A 693 53.94 -45.91 -6.61
CA THR A 693 53.11 -46.05 -5.39
C THR A 693 51.87 -46.91 -5.70
N PRO A 694 51.60 -48.00 -4.94
CA PRO A 694 50.42 -48.81 -5.16
C PRO A 694 49.14 -48.06 -4.76
N ALA A 695 48.17 -48.01 -5.67
CA ALA A 695 46.88 -47.37 -5.49
C ALA A 695 45.78 -48.32 -5.98
N VAL A 696 44.60 -48.24 -5.37
CA VAL A 696 43.40 -48.99 -5.81
C VAL A 696 42.97 -48.42 -7.16
N GLN A 697 42.97 -49.24 -8.21
CA GLN A 697 42.48 -48.90 -9.55
C GLN A 697 40.98 -49.07 -9.69
N SER A 698 40.41 -50.08 -9.06
CA SER A 698 38.98 -50.37 -9.16
C SER A 698 38.52 -51.20 -7.98
N VAL A 699 37.27 -50.98 -7.57
CA VAL A 699 36.59 -51.80 -6.57
C VAL A 699 35.41 -52.48 -7.25
N MET A 700 35.32 -53.80 -7.12
CA MET A 700 34.19 -54.58 -7.65
C MET A 700 33.29 -55.00 -6.50
N MET A 701 32.06 -54.50 -6.58
CA MET A 701 31.04 -54.67 -5.55
C MET A 701 30.22 -55.95 -5.72
N PRO A 702 29.56 -56.42 -4.66
CA PRO A 702 28.53 -57.45 -4.79
C PRO A 702 27.45 -56.99 -5.79
N LYS A 703 26.91 -57.93 -6.58
CA LYS A 703 25.83 -57.64 -7.53
C LYS A 703 24.61 -57.06 -6.79
N HIS A 704 23.91 -56.11 -7.40
CA HIS A 704 22.68 -55.59 -6.81
C HIS A 704 21.64 -56.71 -6.69
N GLY A 705 21.08 -56.89 -5.50
CA GLY A 705 20.12 -57.96 -5.22
C GLY A 705 19.62 -57.92 -3.78
N VAL A 706 18.56 -58.70 -3.51
CA VAL A 706 18.03 -58.90 -2.16
C VAL A 706 18.88 -59.95 -1.46
N TYR A 707 19.50 -59.57 -0.35
CA TYR A 707 20.31 -60.47 0.46
C TYR A 707 19.60 -60.80 1.78
N LYS A 708 19.63 -62.07 2.17
CA LYS A 708 19.03 -62.59 3.41
C LYS A 708 20.09 -63.07 4.40
N ALA A 709 19.69 -63.27 5.66
CA ALA A 709 20.56 -63.86 6.68
C ALA A 709 21.17 -65.18 6.17
N GLY A 710 22.49 -65.31 6.28
CA GLY A 710 23.27 -66.42 5.73
C GLY A 710 23.90 -66.17 4.36
N ASP A 711 23.46 -65.18 3.58
CA ASP A 711 24.08 -64.84 2.29
C ASP A 711 25.48 -64.21 2.48
N THR A 712 26.35 -64.35 1.48
CA THR A 712 27.72 -63.81 1.52
C THR A 712 27.89 -62.61 0.57
N LEU A 713 28.34 -61.47 1.12
CA LEU A 713 28.79 -60.31 0.36
C LEU A 713 30.29 -60.44 0.06
N SER A 714 30.70 -60.11 -1.17
CA SER A 714 32.10 -60.15 -1.61
C SER A 714 32.50 -58.83 -2.29
N VAL A 715 33.54 -58.18 -1.77
CA VAL A 715 34.15 -56.97 -2.33
C VAL A 715 35.55 -57.30 -2.83
N VAL A 716 35.91 -56.86 -4.03
CA VAL A 716 37.24 -57.11 -4.62
C VAL A 716 37.93 -55.80 -4.94
N LEU A 717 39.10 -55.57 -4.35
CA LEU A 717 39.97 -54.41 -4.62
C LEU A 717 41.03 -54.80 -5.64
N LYS A 718 41.17 -54.02 -6.72
CA LYS A 718 42.27 -54.17 -7.69
C LYS A 718 43.23 -53.00 -7.55
N PHE A 719 44.52 -53.28 -7.49
CA PHE A 719 45.61 -52.32 -7.37
C PHE A 719 46.39 -52.21 -8.68
N ASN A 720 47.02 -51.06 -8.91
CA ASN A 720 47.94 -50.82 -10.04
C ASN A 720 49.29 -51.57 -9.90
N ALA A 721 49.58 -52.15 -8.74
CA ALA A 721 50.78 -52.92 -8.45
C ALA A 721 50.48 -53.98 -7.37
N ALA A 722 51.30 -55.04 -7.31
CA ALA A 722 51.11 -56.09 -6.31
C ALA A 722 51.34 -55.56 -4.88
N VAL A 723 50.46 -55.90 -3.95
CA VAL A 723 50.50 -55.45 -2.54
C VAL A 723 50.65 -56.63 -1.59
N VAL A 724 51.34 -56.43 -0.47
CA VAL A 724 51.51 -57.39 0.63
C VAL A 724 50.70 -56.88 1.82
N VAL A 725 49.84 -57.76 2.34
CA VAL A 725 48.98 -57.49 3.51
C VAL A 725 49.58 -58.19 4.73
N THR A 726 49.74 -57.45 5.83
CA THR A 726 49.93 -57.99 7.18
C THR A 726 48.74 -57.61 8.04
N GLY A 727 48.42 -58.41 9.07
CA GLY A 727 47.23 -58.20 9.90
C GLY A 727 45.92 -58.60 9.20
N LYS A 728 44.78 -58.12 9.72
CA LYS A 728 43.44 -58.46 9.24
C LYS A 728 42.65 -57.19 8.89
N PRO A 729 42.93 -56.55 7.74
CA PRO A 729 42.21 -55.35 7.37
C PRO A 729 40.72 -55.64 7.13
N VAL A 730 39.86 -54.65 7.39
CA VAL A 730 38.41 -54.74 7.20
C VAL A 730 37.89 -53.53 6.42
N ILE A 731 36.78 -53.74 5.70
CA ILE A 731 35.98 -52.67 5.10
C ILE A 731 34.72 -52.53 5.96
N GLU A 732 34.50 -51.37 6.53
CA GLU A 732 33.24 -51.09 7.25
C GLU A 732 32.11 -50.87 6.24
N ALA A 733 30.90 -51.29 6.55
CA ALA A 733 29.70 -50.97 5.78
C ALA A 733 28.55 -50.67 6.73
N LEU A 734 27.64 -49.78 6.33
CA LEU A 734 26.45 -49.42 7.07
C LEU A 734 25.25 -50.19 6.48
N LEU A 735 24.48 -50.85 7.34
CA LEU A 735 23.21 -51.45 6.95
C LEU A 735 22.08 -50.41 7.02
N PRO A 736 21.46 -50.02 5.89
CA PRO A 736 20.31 -49.13 5.87
C PRO A 736 19.15 -49.72 6.69
N GLY A 737 18.40 -48.88 7.40
CA GLY A 737 17.27 -49.29 8.26
C GLY A 737 17.63 -49.68 9.69
N SER A 738 18.87 -50.15 9.95
CA SER A 738 19.31 -50.51 11.31
C SER A 738 20.28 -49.52 11.96
N GLY A 739 20.94 -48.67 11.17
CA GLY A 739 22.01 -47.78 11.63
C GLY A 739 23.27 -48.51 12.12
N LYS A 740 23.36 -49.83 11.96
CA LYS A 740 24.45 -50.66 12.47
C LYS A 740 25.61 -50.76 11.48
N VAL A 741 26.83 -50.51 11.96
CA VAL A 741 28.07 -50.75 11.21
C VAL A 741 28.44 -52.24 11.26
N ILE A 742 28.78 -52.80 10.11
CA ILE A 742 29.25 -54.17 9.90
C ILE A 742 30.66 -54.16 9.29
N GLN A 743 31.50 -55.16 9.61
CA GLN A 743 32.88 -55.26 9.12
C GLN A 743 33.10 -56.40 8.11
N ILE A 744 33.37 -56.07 6.86
CA ILE A 744 33.68 -57.03 5.80
C ILE A 744 35.16 -57.41 5.89
N MET A 745 35.41 -58.69 6.15
CA MET A 745 36.74 -59.16 6.56
C MET A 745 37.60 -59.50 5.35
N TYR A 746 38.90 -59.22 5.46
CA TYR A 746 39.89 -59.67 4.48
C TYR A 746 39.88 -61.20 4.32
N ALA A 747 39.65 -61.66 3.09
CA ALA A 747 39.52 -63.08 2.74
C ALA A 747 40.75 -63.64 1.99
N GLY A 748 41.57 -62.79 1.35
CA GLY A 748 42.81 -63.23 0.70
C GLY A 748 43.30 -62.33 -0.45
N GLY A 749 44.45 -62.69 -1.05
CA GLY A 749 45.03 -61.98 -2.22
C GLY A 749 46.40 -61.32 -2.01
N SER A 750 47.01 -61.50 -0.84
CA SER A 750 48.32 -60.92 -0.49
C SER A 750 49.41 -61.38 -1.47
N GLY A 751 50.31 -60.47 -1.84
CA GLY A 751 51.37 -60.70 -2.82
C GLY A 751 50.93 -60.56 -4.28
N SER A 752 49.66 -60.19 -4.53
CA SER A 752 49.06 -59.98 -5.85
C SER A 752 48.49 -58.56 -6.03
N GLN A 753 47.96 -58.24 -7.21
CA GLN A 753 47.27 -56.97 -7.50
C GLN A 753 45.81 -56.96 -7.04
N THR A 754 45.30 -58.03 -6.43
CA THR A 754 43.88 -58.16 -6.11
C THR A 754 43.68 -58.66 -4.69
N LEU A 755 42.91 -57.92 -3.89
CA LEU A 755 42.52 -58.29 -2.54
C LEU A 755 41.01 -58.55 -2.50
N THR A 756 40.59 -59.62 -1.83
CA THR A 756 39.17 -59.99 -1.68
C THR A 756 38.74 -59.87 -0.22
N PHE A 757 37.55 -59.32 0.00
CA PHE A 757 36.90 -59.15 1.30
C PHE A 757 35.54 -59.83 1.29
N LYS A 758 35.17 -60.52 2.37
CA LYS A 758 33.90 -61.25 2.48
C LYS A 758 33.23 -61.06 3.84
N MET A 759 31.90 -61.15 3.84
CA MET A 759 31.07 -61.20 5.05
C MET A 759 29.83 -62.07 4.81
N SER A 760 29.41 -62.83 5.82
CA SER A 760 28.08 -63.46 5.88
C SER A 760 27.09 -62.58 6.65
N ILE A 761 25.84 -62.48 6.19
CA ILE A 761 24.81 -61.68 6.85
C ILE A 761 24.35 -62.35 8.16
N PRO A 762 24.36 -61.67 9.32
CA PRO A 762 24.01 -62.25 10.62
C PRO A 762 22.55 -62.71 10.74
N ALA A 763 22.30 -63.74 11.58
CA ALA A 763 20.96 -64.18 11.95
C ALA A 763 20.30 -63.20 12.95
N GLY A 764 19.01 -62.90 12.76
CA GLY A 764 18.25 -61.96 13.61
C GLY A 764 17.70 -60.71 12.90
N LEU A 765 17.99 -60.53 11.61
CA LEU A 765 17.31 -59.55 10.74
C LEU A 765 16.00 -60.16 10.21
N MET A 766 14.86 -59.89 10.87
CA MET A 766 13.52 -60.28 10.42
C MET A 766 12.83 -59.14 9.67
N ALA A 767 12.03 -59.51 8.66
CA ALA A 767 11.30 -58.67 7.72
C ALA A 767 10.42 -57.61 8.40
N ASN A 768 10.73 -56.33 8.23
CA ASN A 768 9.93 -55.41 7.40
C ASN A 768 10.76 -54.21 6.86
N GLN A 769 12.09 -54.32 6.86
CA GLN A 769 13.02 -53.33 6.28
C GLN A 769 14.15 -53.98 5.47
N ALA A 770 13.92 -55.20 4.95
CA ALA A 770 14.90 -55.87 4.11
C ALA A 770 15.00 -55.15 2.76
N LEU A 771 16.04 -54.31 2.61
CA LEU A 771 16.56 -53.69 1.39
C LEU A 771 15.59 -53.72 0.20
N MET A 772 14.56 -52.85 0.23
CA MET A 772 13.77 -52.55 -0.95
C MET A 772 14.67 -51.81 -1.94
N ALA A 773 14.98 -52.50 -3.04
CA ALA A 773 15.36 -52.13 -4.42
C ALA A 773 15.90 -50.73 -4.81
N ASN A 774 16.18 -49.78 -3.92
CA ASN A 774 16.79 -48.50 -4.29
C ASN A 774 17.63 -47.82 -3.19
N GLN A 775 17.85 -48.45 -2.03
CA GLN A 775 18.81 -47.97 -1.03
C GLN A 775 19.81 -49.09 -0.71
N GLY A 776 20.91 -49.12 -1.46
CA GLY A 776 21.95 -50.14 -1.35
C GLY A 776 22.67 -50.12 0.00
N VAL A 777 23.36 -51.22 0.33
CA VAL A 777 24.34 -51.25 1.43
C VAL A 777 25.38 -50.17 1.17
N VAL A 778 25.58 -49.25 2.12
CA VAL A 778 26.57 -48.18 2.00
C VAL A 778 27.90 -48.71 2.52
N PHE A 779 28.86 -48.92 1.63
CA PHE A 779 30.19 -49.37 2.03
C PHE A 779 31.03 -48.16 2.43
N GLY A 780 31.73 -48.27 3.56
CA GLY A 780 32.73 -47.31 3.98
C GLY A 780 33.87 -47.28 2.97
N GLN A 781 34.25 -46.08 2.54
CA GLN A 781 35.33 -45.88 1.56
C GLN A 781 36.72 -45.85 2.21
N LYS A 782 36.85 -46.40 3.42
CA LYS A 782 38.10 -46.47 4.17
C LYS A 782 38.42 -47.92 4.53
N LEU A 783 39.66 -48.30 4.28
CA LEU A 783 40.20 -49.56 4.73
C LEU A 783 40.75 -49.40 6.16
N VAL A 784 40.18 -50.15 7.10
CA VAL A 784 40.65 -50.17 8.49
C VAL A 784 41.67 -51.28 8.62
N LEU A 785 42.92 -50.94 8.95
CA LEU A 785 44.04 -51.89 8.94
C LEU A 785 44.07 -52.84 10.16
N GLU A 786 43.35 -52.54 11.24
CA GLU A 786 43.27 -53.35 12.47
C GLU A 786 44.65 -53.82 12.97
N GLY A 787 45.62 -52.89 13.08
CA GLY A 787 47.00 -53.17 13.49
C GLY A 787 47.90 -53.82 12.42
N GLY A 788 47.39 -54.00 11.20
CA GLY A 788 48.10 -54.52 10.03
C GLY A 788 48.72 -53.45 9.13
N THR A 789 49.25 -53.86 7.98
CA THR A 789 49.76 -52.96 6.91
C THR A 789 49.38 -53.47 5.53
N ILE A 790 49.24 -52.57 4.56
CA ILE A 790 49.20 -52.92 3.15
C ILE A 790 50.28 -52.13 2.44
N LYS A 791 51.28 -52.83 1.90
CA LYS A 791 52.47 -52.23 1.29
C LYS A 791 52.71 -52.74 -0.13
N GLY A 792 53.29 -51.90 -0.98
CA GLY A 792 53.73 -52.31 -2.31
C GLY A 792 54.77 -53.42 -2.24
N LYS A 793 54.54 -54.55 -2.92
CA LYS A 793 55.43 -55.72 -2.90
C LYS A 793 56.85 -55.41 -3.35
N LYS A 794 57.00 -54.49 -4.32
CA LYS A 794 58.31 -54.07 -4.86
C LYS A 794 58.87 -52.82 -4.19
N THR A 795 58.01 -51.88 -3.79
CA THR A 795 58.41 -50.54 -3.35
C THR A 795 58.42 -50.37 -1.83
N GLY A 796 57.75 -51.24 -1.07
CA GLY A 796 57.59 -51.11 0.38
C GLY A 796 56.74 -49.92 0.82
N ALA A 797 56.22 -49.12 -0.12
CA ALA A 797 55.40 -47.95 0.13
C ALA A 797 54.03 -48.34 0.68
N ASP A 798 53.54 -47.58 1.67
CA ASP A 798 52.19 -47.73 2.20
C ASP A 798 51.14 -47.38 1.14
N VAL A 799 50.06 -48.15 1.14
CA VAL A 799 48.92 -47.95 0.25
C VAL A 799 47.98 -46.91 0.85
N PRO A 800 47.45 -45.95 0.06
CA PRO A 800 46.38 -45.06 0.51
C PRO A 800 45.19 -45.86 1.04
N LEU A 801 44.72 -45.53 2.24
CA LEU A 801 43.63 -46.26 2.92
C LEU A 801 42.23 -45.87 2.42
N GLU A 802 42.16 -44.96 1.46
CA GLU A 802 40.94 -44.53 0.81
C GLU A 802 40.69 -45.40 -0.42
N LEU A 803 39.47 -45.94 -0.52
CA LEU A 803 38.99 -46.61 -1.71
C LEU A 803 38.45 -45.55 -2.68
N PRO A 804 38.68 -45.67 -4.00
CA PRO A 804 38.07 -44.78 -4.97
C PRO A 804 36.54 -44.88 -4.89
N ALA A 805 35.86 -43.76 -5.13
CA ALA A 805 34.40 -43.71 -5.13
C ALA A 805 33.79 -44.75 -6.09
N LEU A 806 32.77 -45.46 -5.60
CA LEU A 806 32.12 -46.61 -6.22
C LEU A 806 30.88 -46.24 -7.02
#